data_AF-A0A945YG98-F1
#
_entry.id   AF-A0A945YG98-F1
#
_cell.length_a   1.000
_cell.length_b   1.000
_cell.length_c   1.000
_cell.angle_alpha   90.00
_cell.angle_beta   90.00
_cell.angle_gamma   90.00
#
_symmetry.space_group_name_H-M   'P 1'
#
loop_
_entity.id
_entity.type
_entity.pdbx_description
1 polymer ?
#
loop_
_entity_poly.entity_id
_entity_poly.type
_entity_poly.pdbx_seq_one_letter_code
_entity_poly.pdbx_strand_id
1 'polypeptide(L)'
;MKRSVFQFKLRTWMQLGLLPTLAGVAAWIGWDLYGDLREIILEGFDKQLTSPSVVTAAFIDPTEHQWLAEDRNMRGLAYNEKNDGFYALADTQGQTELVRISATDGTIKEAGIVLQDEVLDLATDHRTGRLLGLIAATGELGWIGEADGTVSKIEGSPQGIREIADGPVTGGVWLLNEGLSLWDSSTRSSLQDARISLQAASSRMGGLDPNTDRMLLFSSFHNSVLWQSLADSVLRSEKWAGEVGLPEEVGYDLKRERWVLAQERLRLVNFISASEVEDMFGEAYGREDSEEYRRIIEPVIRLHDRLGLSFLYTQMVEAPDRIIYVIDAPESGTYSPLLSEDVLPATEVEGVTRLKALGTLHFTGLQRWDQWGWLKAAFAPIFDDEGQVVAMAGTDFNASVIEDRTRQALLAVFVIGGIALVAASAWSLVVSRRLRRPIEELKSGALAVAAGDFRSLNVHGSREVNELAMVFNQASAVMKTLVENLTTEVNQLLQRRDRAEVSRVFLHSMSPGYILGDLPEVEVNTERVMGWGAVAVKSGERLIWWEDPAPADSTLGLKRFCALGGQVGARFQALLNESDLPTRWPENVRCVLRLDPVKKTVCYWTKSPGDSPVRTAKSEQVLVGFEEPAFDLKITGYQLREVTA
;
A
#
# COMPACT_ATOMS: atom_id res chain seq x y z
N MET A 1 23.65 -40.92 -16.19
CA MET A 1 22.84 -39.71 -15.91
C MET A 1 22.43 -39.05 -17.22
N LYS A 2 21.15 -39.13 -17.60
CA LYS A 2 20.59 -38.39 -18.74
C LYS A 2 20.38 -36.93 -18.31
N ARG A 3 21.15 -35.98 -18.85
CA ARG A 3 20.86 -34.53 -18.70
C ARG A 3 19.60 -34.22 -19.52
N SER A 4 18.49 -33.91 -18.86
CA SER A 4 17.31 -33.38 -19.55
C SER A 4 17.59 -31.94 -19.97
N VAL A 5 17.80 -31.71 -21.26
CA VAL A 5 17.86 -30.36 -21.81
C VAL A 5 16.43 -29.80 -21.77
N PHE A 6 16.17 -28.91 -20.81
CA PHE A 6 14.91 -28.17 -20.70
C PHE A 6 14.72 -27.33 -21.96
N GLN A 7 14.00 -27.84 -22.95
CA GLN A 7 13.57 -27.05 -24.11
C GLN A 7 12.45 -26.11 -23.67
N PHE A 8 12.81 -24.94 -23.15
CA PHE A 8 11.87 -23.86 -22.89
C PHE A 8 11.26 -23.40 -24.22
N LYS A 9 9.98 -23.70 -24.44
CA LYS A 9 9.23 -23.25 -25.63
C LYS A 9 9.18 -21.72 -25.63
N LEU A 10 9.30 -21.09 -26.81
CA LEU A 10 9.22 -19.63 -27.03
C LEU A 10 8.03 -18.96 -26.30
N ARG A 11 6.93 -19.70 -26.15
CA ARG A 11 5.74 -19.33 -25.35
C ARG A 11 6.08 -18.96 -23.89
N THR A 12 6.97 -19.73 -23.25
CA THR A 12 7.35 -19.54 -21.85
C THR A 12 8.19 -18.27 -21.69
N TRP A 13 9.05 -17.95 -22.66
CA TRP A 13 9.83 -16.70 -22.68
C TRP A 13 8.97 -15.45 -22.88
N MET A 14 8.01 -15.48 -23.83
CA MET A 14 7.09 -14.36 -23.99
C MET A 14 6.22 -14.13 -22.76
N GLN A 15 5.77 -15.20 -22.08
CA GLN A 15 4.94 -15.08 -20.89
C GLN A 15 5.73 -14.66 -19.64
N LEU A 16 6.96 -15.16 -19.44
CA LEU A 16 7.82 -14.77 -18.32
C LEU A 16 8.45 -13.39 -18.49
N GLY A 17 8.58 -12.88 -19.72
CA GLY A 17 9.09 -11.55 -19.98
C GLY A 17 7.99 -10.49 -19.92
N LEU A 18 6.99 -10.62 -20.81
CA LEU A 18 6.05 -9.55 -21.14
C LEU A 18 5.03 -9.26 -20.03
N LEU A 19 4.51 -10.29 -19.36
CA LEU A 19 3.51 -10.12 -18.29
C LEU A 19 4.07 -9.38 -17.07
N PRO A 20 5.23 -9.78 -16.49
CA PRO A 20 5.78 -9.03 -15.37
C PRO A 20 6.28 -7.64 -15.77
N THR A 21 6.73 -7.41 -17.01
CA THR A 21 7.02 -6.03 -17.46
C THR A 21 5.76 -5.19 -17.53
N LEU A 22 4.67 -5.70 -18.11
CA LEU A 22 3.38 -5.00 -18.16
C LEU A 22 2.83 -4.73 -16.76
N ALA A 23 2.92 -5.69 -15.85
CA ALA A 23 2.51 -5.51 -14.46
C ALA A 23 3.37 -4.46 -13.75
N GLY A 24 4.68 -4.48 -13.97
CA GLY A 24 5.60 -3.48 -13.41
C GLY A 24 5.32 -2.06 -13.92
N VAL A 25 5.08 -1.90 -15.23
CA VAL A 25 4.70 -0.61 -15.83
C VAL A 25 3.36 -0.13 -15.28
N ALA A 26 2.36 -1.02 -15.17
CA ALA A 26 1.07 -0.66 -14.60
C ALA A 26 1.17 -0.24 -13.12
N ALA A 27 1.98 -0.94 -12.32
CA ALA A 27 2.23 -0.57 -10.93
C ALA A 27 2.96 0.77 -10.82
N TRP A 28 3.94 1.02 -11.70
CA TRP A 28 4.66 2.29 -11.73
C TRP A 28 3.75 3.46 -12.10
N ILE A 29 2.94 3.33 -13.16
CA ILE A 29 1.94 4.35 -13.54
C ILE A 29 0.93 4.55 -12.41
N GLY A 30 0.47 3.47 -11.78
CA GLY A 30 -0.47 3.56 -10.65
C GLY A 30 0.11 4.29 -9.44
N TRP A 31 1.39 4.08 -9.15
CA TRP A 31 2.11 4.76 -8.07
C TRP A 31 2.27 6.26 -8.36
N ASP A 32 2.69 6.60 -9.56
CA ASP A 32 2.89 7.98 -10.03
C ASP A 32 1.56 8.75 -10.01
N LEU A 33 0.52 8.17 -10.61
CA LEU A 33 -0.83 8.76 -10.64
C LEU A 33 -1.41 8.95 -9.24
N TYR A 34 -1.13 8.03 -8.30
CA TYR A 34 -1.57 8.19 -6.91
C TYR A 34 -0.85 9.35 -6.22
N GLY A 35 0.46 9.49 -6.43
CA GLY A 35 1.26 10.61 -5.94
C GLY A 35 0.72 11.95 -6.42
N ASP A 36 0.57 12.08 -7.73
CA ASP A 36 0.04 13.29 -8.39
C ASP A 36 -1.37 13.63 -7.89
N LEU A 37 -2.27 12.64 -7.86
CA LEU A 37 -3.64 12.86 -7.37
C LEU A 37 -3.65 13.31 -5.91
N ARG A 38 -2.84 12.68 -5.05
CA ARG A 38 -2.76 13.05 -3.64
C ARG A 38 -2.26 14.48 -3.47
N GLU A 39 -1.24 14.89 -4.21
CA GLU A 39 -0.70 16.25 -4.16
C GLU A 39 -1.74 17.28 -4.65
N ILE A 40 -2.37 17.04 -5.80
CA ILE A 40 -3.44 17.91 -6.34
C ILE A 40 -4.61 18.04 -5.35
N ILE A 41 -4.99 16.94 -4.70
CA ILE A 41 -6.07 16.93 -3.72
C ILE A 41 -5.67 17.76 -2.48
N LEU A 42 -4.46 17.57 -1.95
CA LEU A 42 -3.97 18.31 -0.78
C LEU A 42 -3.85 19.81 -1.07
N GLU A 43 -3.28 20.20 -2.22
CA GLU A 43 -3.23 21.60 -2.64
C GLU A 43 -4.63 22.20 -2.85
N GLY A 44 -5.57 21.38 -3.33
CA GLY A 44 -6.97 21.76 -3.46
C GLY A 44 -7.58 22.11 -2.10
N PHE A 45 -7.30 21.31 -1.06
CA PHE A 45 -7.72 21.63 0.30
C PHE A 45 -7.03 22.86 0.85
N ASP A 46 -5.72 23.03 0.66
CA ASP A 46 -5.02 24.22 1.12
C ASP A 46 -5.69 25.50 0.60
N LYS A 47 -6.06 25.53 -0.69
CA LYS A 47 -6.79 26.66 -1.29
C LYS A 47 -8.17 26.87 -0.68
N GLN A 48 -8.90 25.79 -0.40
CA GLN A 48 -10.24 25.87 0.20
C GLN A 48 -10.21 26.31 1.66
N LEU A 49 -9.20 25.89 2.42
CA LEU A 49 -9.03 26.24 3.83
C LEU A 49 -8.46 27.64 4.04
N THR A 50 -7.72 28.18 3.06
CA THR A 50 -7.11 29.52 3.16
C THR A 50 -8.16 30.61 3.44
N SER A 51 -9.22 30.67 2.62
CA SER A 51 -10.20 31.75 2.69
C SER A 51 -10.95 31.81 4.03
N PRO A 52 -11.55 30.71 4.54
CA PRO A 52 -12.26 30.74 5.81
C PRO A 52 -11.33 31.07 6.99
N SER A 53 -10.12 30.51 7.05
CA SER A 53 -9.17 30.83 8.13
C SER A 53 -8.75 32.29 8.10
N VAL A 54 -8.36 32.83 6.93
CA VAL A 54 -7.94 34.23 6.79
C VAL A 54 -9.07 35.20 7.08
N VAL A 55 -10.27 34.95 6.55
CA VAL A 55 -11.43 35.83 6.79
C VAL A 55 -11.78 35.83 8.28
N THR A 56 -11.80 34.66 8.92
CA THR A 56 -12.05 34.54 10.35
C THR A 56 -11.02 35.30 11.17
N ALA A 57 -9.73 35.10 10.90
CA ALA A 57 -8.67 35.82 11.57
C ALA A 57 -8.74 37.34 11.37
N ALA A 58 -9.25 37.80 10.22
CA ALA A 58 -9.27 39.23 9.87
C ALA A 58 -10.42 40.03 10.50
N PHE A 59 -11.52 39.39 10.92
CA PHE A 59 -12.64 40.12 11.55
C PHE A 59 -12.67 39.98 13.08
N ILE A 60 -11.87 39.06 13.65
CA ILE A 60 -11.78 38.89 15.10
C ILE A 60 -11.06 40.10 15.68
N ASP A 61 -11.69 40.73 16.66
CA ASP A 61 -11.05 41.73 17.50
C ASP A 61 -10.09 41.02 18.47
N PRO A 62 -8.77 41.32 18.43
CA PRO A 62 -7.78 40.62 19.24
C PRO A 62 -7.93 40.91 20.74
N THR A 63 -8.43 42.08 21.11
CA THR A 63 -8.65 42.46 22.51
C THR A 63 -9.85 41.73 23.09
N GLU A 64 -10.98 41.70 22.36
CA GLU A 64 -12.15 40.91 22.78
C GLU A 64 -11.83 39.40 22.81
N HIS A 65 -11.04 38.92 21.85
CA HIS A 65 -10.62 37.52 21.80
C HIS A 65 -9.73 37.12 22.98
N GLN A 66 -8.70 37.92 23.29
CA GLN A 66 -7.86 37.71 24.47
C GLN A 66 -8.68 37.77 25.76
N TRP A 67 -9.60 38.74 25.86
CA TRP A 67 -10.49 38.88 27.01
C TRP A 67 -11.34 37.61 27.26
N LEU A 68 -11.80 36.94 26.19
CA LEU A 68 -12.49 35.65 26.29
C LEU A 68 -11.56 34.49 26.63
N ALA A 69 -10.31 34.56 26.18
CA ALA A 69 -9.32 33.51 26.36
C ALA A 69 -8.60 33.53 27.72
N GLU A 70 -8.79 34.60 28.50
CA GLU A 70 -8.25 34.73 29.85
C GLU A 70 -9.00 33.82 30.83
N ASP A 71 -8.28 32.82 31.36
CA ASP A 71 -8.72 32.08 32.55
C ASP A 71 -8.61 33.01 33.77
N ARG A 72 -9.71 33.70 34.06
CA ARG A 72 -9.76 34.65 35.18
C ARG A 72 -9.86 33.88 36.47
N ASN A 73 -8.71 33.54 37.03
CA ASN A 73 -8.60 33.23 38.46
C ASN A 73 -8.85 34.53 39.25
N MET A 74 -10.13 34.89 39.40
CA MET A 74 -10.52 36.06 40.18
C MET A 74 -10.28 35.79 41.64
N ARG A 75 -9.79 36.79 42.36
CA ARG A 75 -9.55 36.75 43.82
C ARG A 75 -9.95 38.05 44.50
N GLY A 76 -10.25 37.99 45.80
CA GLY A 76 -10.64 39.15 46.60
C GLY A 76 -11.92 39.80 46.08
N LEU A 77 -13.06 39.12 46.22
CA LEU A 77 -14.35 39.63 45.77
C LEU A 77 -14.98 40.55 46.83
N ALA A 78 -14.99 41.86 46.59
CA ALA A 78 -15.50 42.86 47.53
C ALA A 78 -16.74 43.58 46.98
N TYR A 79 -17.81 43.69 47.78
CA TYR A 79 -19.02 44.39 47.36
C TYR A 79 -18.99 45.87 47.74
N ASN A 80 -19.25 46.76 46.79
CA ASN A 80 -19.35 48.20 47.05
C ASN A 80 -20.76 48.72 46.81
N GLU A 81 -21.48 48.99 47.90
CA GLU A 81 -22.85 49.49 47.89
C GLU A 81 -22.97 50.86 47.20
N LYS A 82 -21.97 51.75 47.36
CA LYS A 82 -22.03 53.10 46.76
C LYS A 82 -21.95 53.08 45.24
N ASN A 83 -21.23 52.10 44.70
CA ASN A 83 -21.00 51.95 43.26
C ASN A 83 -21.89 50.87 42.63
N ASP A 84 -22.79 50.23 43.41
CA ASP A 84 -23.69 49.15 42.99
C ASP A 84 -22.97 48.10 42.11
N GLY A 85 -21.89 47.54 42.65
CA GLY A 85 -21.01 46.62 41.93
C GLY A 85 -20.05 45.86 42.85
N PHE A 86 -19.48 44.79 42.32
CA PHE A 86 -18.36 44.08 42.94
C PHE A 86 -17.05 44.53 42.32
N TYR A 87 -16.01 44.48 43.12
CA TYR A 87 -14.63 44.57 42.68
C TYR A 87 -13.98 43.21 42.89
N ALA A 88 -13.15 42.80 41.95
CA ALA A 88 -12.30 41.62 42.08
C ALA A 88 -10.92 41.92 41.53
N LEU A 89 -9.94 41.15 41.96
CA LEU A 89 -8.61 41.10 41.37
C LEU A 89 -8.61 40.00 40.31
N ALA A 90 -8.12 40.31 39.12
CA ALA A 90 -7.86 39.33 38.08
C ALA A 90 -6.37 39.41 37.72
N ASP A 91 -5.70 38.26 37.61
CA ASP A 91 -4.30 38.23 37.18
C ASP A 91 -4.24 38.09 35.65
N THR A 92 -3.81 39.16 34.97
CA THR A 92 -3.73 39.27 33.51
C THR A 92 -2.27 39.39 33.09
N GLN A 93 -1.75 38.43 32.30
CA GLN A 93 -0.37 38.42 31.80
C GLN A 93 0.73 38.61 32.89
N GLY A 94 0.47 38.15 34.11
CA GLY A 94 1.38 38.29 35.25
C GLY A 94 1.33 39.65 35.96
N GLN A 95 0.36 40.50 35.65
CA GLN A 95 0.01 41.71 36.39
C GLN A 95 -1.36 41.56 37.06
N THR A 96 -1.51 42.10 38.26
CA THR A 96 -2.81 42.10 38.96
C THR A 96 -3.62 43.32 38.54
N GLU A 97 -4.79 43.06 37.98
CA GLU A 97 -5.75 44.07 37.55
C GLU A 97 -6.96 44.11 38.47
N LEU A 98 -7.47 45.31 38.72
CA LEU A 98 -8.75 45.53 39.38
C LEU A 98 -9.86 45.53 38.35
N VAL A 99 -10.78 44.56 38.44
CA VAL A 99 -11.95 44.46 37.56
C VAL A 99 -13.22 44.84 38.31
N ARG A 100 -14.14 45.51 37.61
CA ARG A 100 -15.45 45.88 38.14
C ARG A 100 -16.53 45.02 37.53
N ILE A 101 -17.27 44.34 38.40
CA ILE A 101 -18.38 43.47 38.06
C ILE A 101 -19.68 44.18 38.39
N SER A 102 -20.58 44.22 37.43
CA SER A 102 -21.94 44.74 37.56
C SER A 102 -22.73 43.96 38.59
N ALA A 103 -23.26 44.66 39.60
CA ALA A 103 -24.19 44.02 40.54
C ALA A 103 -25.52 43.62 39.86
N THR A 104 -25.81 44.07 38.64
CA THR A 104 -27.11 43.79 38.00
C THR A 104 -27.14 42.41 37.34
N ASP A 105 -26.11 42.10 36.56
CA ASP A 105 -26.05 40.94 35.66
C ASP A 105 -24.72 40.17 35.75
N GLY A 106 -23.77 40.61 36.58
CA GLY A 106 -22.46 39.98 36.71
C GLY A 106 -21.49 40.28 35.55
N THR A 107 -21.85 41.19 34.63
CA THR A 107 -20.97 41.61 33.53
C THR A 107 -19.74 42.35 34.08
N ILE A 108 -18.59 42.15 33.45
CA ILE A 108 -17.40 42.99 33.72
C ILE A 108 -17.57 44.25 32.89
N LYS A 109 -17.64 45.41 33.55
CA LYS A 109 -18.07 46.67 32.89
C LYS A 109 -16.98 47.33 32.04
N GLU A 110 -15.71 47.10 32.35
CA GLU A 110 -14.56 47.85 31.79
C GLU A 110 -13.31 46.95 31.73
N ALA A 111 -12.31 47.36 30.94
CA ALA A 111 -10.98 46.75 30.97
C ALA A 111 -10.38 46.84 32.38
N GLY A 112 -9.62 45.82 32.79
CA GLY A 112 -9.01 45.78 34.11
C GLY A 112 -8.05 46.95 34.34
N ILE A 113 -8.04 47.48 35.55
CA ILE A 113 -7.14 48.58 35.95
C ILE A 113 -5.90 47.96 36.58
N VAL A 114 -4.76 48.03 35.89
CA VAL A 114 -3.48 47.53 36.41
C VAL A 114 -3.13 48.21 37.74
N LEU A 115 -2.90 47.40 38.78
CA LEU A 115 -2.51 47.88 40.09
C LEU A 115 -0.99 48.12 40.16
N GLN A 116 -0.59 49.20 40.83
CA GLN A 116 0.83 49.59 40.95
C GLN A 116 1.62 48.71 41.94
N ASP A 117 0.91 48.04 42.85
CA ASP A 117 1.45 47.09 43.79
C ASP A 117 0.69 45.77 43.66
N GLU A 118 1.35 44.65 43.94
CA GLU A 118 0.70 43.35 44.01
C GLU A 118 -0.24 43.31 45.21
N VAL A 119 -1.53 43.09 44.95
CA VAL A 119 -2.58 42.99 45.96
C VAL A 119 -3.05 41.55 46.04
N LEU A 120 -3.19 41.03 47.26
CA LEU A 120 -3.56 39.63 47.49
C LEU A 120 -5.06 39.42 47.63
N ASP A 121 -5.76 40.42 48.15
CA ASP A 121 -7.14 40.33 48.61
C ASP A 121 -7.76 41.74 48.70
N LEU A 122 -9.09 41.84 48.63
CA LEU A 122 -9.83 43.10 48.65
C LEU A 122 -10.92 43.10 49.72
N ALA A 123 -11.18 44.28 50.27
CA ALA A 123 -12.35 44.51 51.10
C ALA A 123 -12.87 45.94 50.93
N THR A 124 -14.17 46.13 51.06
CA THR A 124 -14.80 47.43 51.06
C THR A 124 -15.03 47.92 52.49
N ASP A 125 -14.55 49.12 52.79
CA ASP A 125 -15.03 49.82 53.97
C ASP A 125 -16.39 50.44 53.66
N HIS A 126 -17.46 49.72 54.00
CA HIS A 126 -18.84 50.13 53.73
C HIS A 126 -19.22 51.50 54.32
N ARG A 127 -18.51 51.99 55.34
CA ARG A 127 -18.77 53.31 55.93
C ARG A 127 -18.32 54.43 55.00
N THR A 128 -17.15 54.28 54.39
CA THR A 128 -16.58 55.27 53.48
C THR A 128 -16.88 54.96 52.01
N GLY A 129 -17.22 53.72 51.69
CA GLY A 129 -17.36 53.16 50.35
C GLY A 129 -16.05 53.10 49.58
N ARG A 130 -14.91 53.16 50.28
CA ARG A 130 -13.58 53.07 49.67
C ARG A 130 -13.10 51.63 49.68
N LEU A 131 -12.39 51.26 48.62
CA LEU A 131 -11.79 49.95 48.47
C LEU A 131 -10.42 49.87 49.16
N LEU A 132 -10.19 48.79 49.90
CA LEU A 132 -8.93 48.42 50.51
C LEU A 132 -8.36 47.18 49.84
N GLY A 133 -7.04 47.13 49.77
CA GLY A 133 -6.30 45.95 49.34
C GLY A 133 -5.27 45.51 50.37
N LEU A 134 -5.03 44.22 50.42
CA LEU A 134 -3.91 43.62 51.15
C LEU A 134 -2.66 43.62 50.27
N ILE A 135 -1.65 44.43 50.62
CA ILE A 135 -0.42 44.56 49.83
C ILE A 135 0.46 43.32 50.06
N ALA A 136 0.78 42.59 49.00
CA ALA A 136 1.53 41.33 49.06
C ALA A 136 2.93 41.49 49.68
N ALA A 137 3.65 42.54 49.28
CA ALA A 137 5.04 42.77 49.68
C ALA A 137 5.21 43.04 51.18
N THR A 138 4.19 43.62 51.84
CA THR A 138 4.30 44.07 53.23
C THR A 138 3.31 43.40 54.19
N GLY A 139 2.24 42.78 53.67
CA GLY A 139 1.15 42.25 54.49
C GLY A 139 0.43 43.34 55.29
N GLU A 140 0.28 44.52 54.69
CA GLU A 140 -0.39 45.69 55.27
C GLU A 140 -1.55 46.14 54.36
N LEU A 141 -2.43 46.99 54.91
CA LEU A 141 -3.55 47.57 54.18
C LEU A 141 -3.11 48.76 53.33
N GLY A 142 -3.65 48.83 52.11
CA GLY A 142 -3.56 49.98 51.21
C GLY A 142 -4.95 50.43 50.74
N TRP A 143 -5.11 51.74 50.52
CA TRP A 143 -6.27 52.26 49.78
C TRP A 143 -6.06 52.05 48.29
N ILE A 144 -7.07 51.47 47.62
CA ILE A 144 -7.04 51.26 46.18
C ILE A 144 -7.68 52.46 45.47
N GLY A 145 -6.95 53.04 44.52
CA GLY A 145 -7.43 54.05 43.59
C GLY A 145 -8.20 53.39 42.45
N GLU A 146 -9.53 53.39 42.54
CA GLU A 146 -10.42 52.75 41.55
C GLU A 146 -10.34 53.34 40.13
N ALA A 147 -9.66 54.46 39.92
CA ALA A 147 -9.55 55.13 38.62
C ALA A 147 -8.14 55.03 38.00
N ASP A 148 -7.11 54.80 38.81
CA ASP A 148 -5.71 54.89 38.39
C ASP A 148 -4.82 53.74 38.90
N GLY A 149 -5.41 52.79 39.62
CA GLY A 149 -4.71 51.62 40.17
C GLY A 149 -3.69 51.95 41.25
N THR A 150 -3.68 53.18 41.79
CA THR A 150 -2.76 53.55 42.86
C THR A 150 -3.04 52.78 44.14
N VAL A 151 -2.01 52.28 44.81
CA VAL A 151 -2.14 51.60 46.10
C VAL A 151 -1.48 52.44 47.18
N SER A 152 -2.28 53.21 47.91
CA SER A 152 -1.80 54.11 48.95
C SER A 152 -1.78 53.42 50.31
N LYS A 153 -0.59 52.97 50.75
CA LYS A 153 -0.40 52.34 52.06
C LYS A 153 -1.03 53.14 53.21
N ILE A 154 -1.71 52.44 54.11
CA ILE A 154 -2.36 53.04 55.27
C ILE A 154 -1.39 53.09 56.44
N GLU A 155 -1.06 54.31 56.88
CA GLU A 155 -0.19 54.55 58.02
C GLU A 155 -0.84 54.02 59.31
N GLY A 156 -0.09 53.19 60.05
CA GLY A 156 -0.59 52.50 61.24
C GLY A 156 -1.35 51.21 60.98
N SER A 157 -1.39 50.72 59.73
CA SER A 157 -1.90 49.38 59.42
C SER A 157 -1.16 48.31 60.23
N PRO A 158 -1.86 47.29 60.77
CA PRO A 158 -1.23 46.07 61.25
C PRO A 158 -0.38 45.43 60.15
N GLN A 159 0.68 44.72 60.56
CA GLN A 159 1.55 43.95 59.68
C GLN A 159 1.24 42.45 59.78
N GLY A 160 1.63 41.70 58.75
CA GLY A 160 1.44 40.24 58.71
C GLY A 160 -0.02 39.83 58.54
N ILE A 161 -0.82 40.70 57.89
CA ILE A 161 -2.18 40.37 57.49
C ILE A 161 -2.11 39.33 56.37
N ARG A 162 -2.92 38.28 56.50
CA ARG A 162 -2.99 37.18 55.54
C ARG A 162 -4.17 37.31 54.61
N GLU A 163 -5.33 37.69 55.16
CA GLU A 163 -6.60 37.80 54.44
C GLU A 163 -7.42 38.94 55.05
N ILE A 164 -8.27 39.54 54.23
CA ILE A 164 -9.16 40.61 54.63
C ILE A 164 -10.58 40.30 54.17
N ALA A 165 -11.59 40.81 54.88
CA ALA A 165 -12.97 40.64 54.45
C ALA A 165 -13.85 41.81 54.84
N ASP A 166 -14.93 41.96 54.08
CA ASP A 166 -15.97 42.96 54.26
C ASP A 166 -16.59 42.86 55.67
N GLY A 167 -16.75 44.02 56.33
CA GLY A 167 -17.42 44.17 57.62
C GLY A 167 -18.71 45.00 57.53
N PRO A 168 -19.73 44.56 56.77
CA PRO A 168 -20.88 45.40 56.41
C PRO A 168 -21.72 45.87 57.61
N VAL A 169 -21.86 45.04 58.65
CA VAL A 169 -22.65 45.38 59.85
C VAL A 169 -21.80 46.05 60.94
N THR A 170 -20.56 45.61 61.12
CA THR A 170 -19.69 46.09 62.19
C THR A 170 -19.06 47.44 61.87
N GLY A 171 -18.93 47.77 60.58
CA GLY A 171 -18.21 48.94 60.10
C GLY A 171 -16.70 48.73 60.23
N GLY A 172 -15.98 48.86 59.11
CA GLY A 172 -14.55 48.54 59.03
C GLY A 172 -14.30 47.23 58.27
N VAL A 173 -13.07 46.75 58.35
CA VAL A 173 -12.58 45.57 57.61
C VAL A 173 -12.10 44.51 58.60
N TRP A 174 -12.48 43.26 58.40
CA TRP A 174 -11.98 42.14 59.18
C TRP A 174 -10.61 41.71 58.67
N LEU A 175 -9.67 41.48 59.59
CA LEU A 175 -8.30 41.09 59.29
C LEU A 175 -7.99 39.72 59.90
N LEU A 176 -7.38 38.85 59.11
CA LEU A 176 -6.82 37.58 59.56
C LEU A 176 -5.30 37.64 59.63
N ASN A 177 -4.74 37.58 60.85
CA ASN A 177 -3.28 37.49 61.07
C ASN A 177 -2.97 36.24 61.90
N GLU A 178 -2.42 36.42 63.10
CA GLU A 178 -2.40 35.43 64.19
C GLU A 178 -3.75 35.28 64.90
N GLY A 179 -4.80 35.91 64.38
CA GLY A 179 -6.14 35.90 64.97
C GLY A 179 -7.04 36.84 64.18
N LEU A 180 -8.33 36.83 64.52
CA LEU A 180 -9.29 37.73 63.91
C LEU A 180 -9.28 39.09 64.63
N SER A 181 -9.25 40.18 63.86
CA SER A 181 -9.44 41.52 64.40
C SER A 181 -10.29 42.37 63.47
N LEU A 182 -11.07 43.28 64.04
CA LEU A 182 -11.81 44.28 63.27
C LEU A 182 -10.97 45.55 63.20
N TRP A 183 -10.62 45.97 61.99
CA TRP A 183 -9.93 47.23 61.75
C TRP A 183 -10.92 48.33 61.42
N ASP A 184 -10.87 49.41 62.20
CA ASP A 184 -11.68 50.59 61.96
C ASP A 184 -10.87 51.64 61.19
N SER A 185 -11.34 51.96 59.99
CA SER A 185 -10.72 52.92 59.07
C SER A 185 -10.73 54.36 59.56
N SER A 186 -11.70 54.73 60.40
CA SER A 186 -11.89 56.09 60.91
C SER A 186 -10.96 56.41 62.06
N THR A 187 -10.77 55.45 62.97
CA THR A 187 -9.88 55.58 64.13
C THR A 187 -8.47 55.04 63.86
N ARG A 188 -8.27 54.38 62.71
CA ARG A 188 -7.01 53.69 62.32
C ARG A 188 -6.52 52.76 63.42
N SER A 189 -7.44 52.02 64.02
CA SER A 189 -7.16 51.13 65.14
C SER A 189 -7.81 49.77 64.92
N SER A 190 -7.10 48.71 65.29
CA SER A 190 -7.67 47.37 65.35
C SER A 190 -8.25 47.10 66.74
N LEU A 191 -9.51 46.70 66.79
CA LEU A 191 -10.09 46.07 67.96
C LEU A 191 -9.82 44.57 67.83
N GLN A 192 -8.85 44.08 68.61
CA GLN A 192 -8.51 42.67 68.62
C GLN A 192 -9.64 41.90 69.31
N ASP A 193 -10.27 40.97 68.59
CA ASP A 193 -11.20 40.05 69.21
C ASP A 193 -10.45 38.77 69.62
N ALA A 194 -9.98 38.73 70.86
CA ALA A 194 -9.17 37.64 71.42
C ALA A 194 -9.89 36.27 71.53
N ARG A 195 -11.07 36.13 70.90
CA ARG A 195 -12.01 35.00 71.04
C ARG A 195 -11.94 33.98 69.92
N ILE A 196 -11.13 34.19 68.88
CA ILE A 196 -11.02 33.30 67.71
C ILE A 196 -9.62 32.68 67.67
N SER A 197 -9.55 31.37 67.96
CA SER A 197 -8.29 30.61 68.07
C SER A 197 -7.82 30.03 66.73
N LEU A 198 -6.52 30.19 66.47
CA LEU A 198 -5.70 29.90 65.27
C LEU A 198 -5.68 28.46 64.69
N GLN A 199 -6.56 27.53 65.08
CA GLN A 199 -6.55 26.19 64.45
C GLN A 199 -6.93 26.22 62.96
N ALA A 200 -7.42 27.35 62.44
CA ALA A 200 -7.81 27.59 61.05
C ALA A 200 -6.68 28.14 60.16
N ALA A 201 -5.40 27.97 60.51
CA ALA A 201 -4.27 28.56 59.75
C ALA A 201 -4.18 28.16 58.26
N SER A 202 -4.90 27.11 57.84
CA SER A 202 -5.03 26.68 56.44
C SER A 202 -6.40 27.00 55.82
N SER A 203 -7.21 27.85 56.46
CA SER A 203 -8.56 28.20 56.01
C SER A 203 -8.60 29.61 55.42
N ARG A 204 -9.37 29.79 54.34
CA ARG A 204 -9.69 31.07 53.71
C ARG A 204 -10.80 31.79 54.47
N MET A 205 -10.79 33.11 54.53
CA MET A 205 -11.81 33.95 55.11
C MET A 205 -12.90 34.24 54.08
N GLY A 206 -14.14 33.90 54.42
CA GLY A 206 -15.29 34.31 53.60
C GLY A 206 -15.85 35.67 53.96
N GLY A 207 -15.68 36.08 55.22
CA GLY A 207 -16.23 37.32 55.75
C GLY A 207 -17.39 37.10 56.72
N LEU A 208 -17.96 38.21 57.18
CA LEU A 208 -19.02 38.22 58.17
C LEU A 208 -20.39 38.13 57.49
N ASP A 209 -21.17 37.10 57.81
CA ASP A 209 -22.58 37.05 57.42
C ASP A 209 -23.37 38.14 58.19
N PRO A 210 -23.88 39.17 57.50
CA PRO A 210 -24.56 40.29 58.14
C PRO A 210 -25.88 39.89 58.81
N ASN A 211 -26.46 38.74 58.45
CA ASN A 211 -27.75 38.30 59.00
C ASN A 211 -27.60 37.44 60.25
N THR A 212 -26.43 36.83 60.47
CA THR A 212 -26.23 35.84 61.54
C THR A 212 -25.09 36.17 62.49
N ASP A 213 -24.34 37.26 62.25
CA ASP A 213 -23.12 37.62 62.97
C ASP A 213 -22.11 36.46 63.03
N ARG A 214 -22.06 35.66 61.96
CA ARG A 214 -21.14 34.52 61.83
C ARG A 214 -19.99 34.90 60.91
N MET A 215 -18.77 34.83 61.44
CA MET A 215 -17.57 34.85 60.60
C MET A 215 -17.45 33.50 59.92
N LEU A 216 -17.36 33.51 58.59
CA LEU A 216 -17.22 32.33 57.75
C LEU A 216 -15.76 32.12 57.35
N LEU A 217 -15.33 30.86 57.42
CA LEU A 217 -13.99 30.41 57.09
C LEU A 217 -14.09 29.11 56.27
N PHE A 218 -13.27 28.94 55.24
CA PHE A 218 -13.31 27.78 54.35
C PHE A 218 -12.05 26.95 54.48
N SER A 219 -12.18 25.69 54.89
CA SER A 219 -11.05 24.76 55.01
C SER A 219 -11.05 23.77 53.86
N SER A 220 -10.24 24.04 52.82
CA SER A 220 -10.05 23.13 51.68
C SER A 220 -9.53 21.76 52.10
N PHE A 221 -8.63 21.69 53.09
CA PHE A 221 -8.06 20.45 53.63
C PHE A 221 -9.11 19.47 54.19
N HIS A 222 -10.20 19.99 54.76
CA HIS A 222 -11.26 19.20 55.38
C HIS A 222 -12.56 19.19 54.57
N ASN A 223 -12.60 19.92 53.44
CA ASN A 223 -13.81 20.19 52.65
C ASN A 223 -15.00 20.62 53.53
N SER A 224 -14.76 21.60 54.39
CA SER A 224 -15.72 22.05 55.41
C SER A 224 -15.75 23.56 55.50
N VAL A 225 -16.94 24.10 55.77
CA VAL A 225 -17.09 25.47 56.24
C VAL A 225 -16.94 25.48 57.75
N LEU A 226 -16.07 26.36 58.22
CA LEU A 226 -15.93 26.70 59.61
C LEU A 226 -16.66 28.02 59.85
N TRP A 227 -17.36 28.12 60.96
CA TRP A 227 -18.01 29.38 61.33
C TRP A 227 -17.96 29.62 62.82
N GLN A 228 -17.94 30.89 63.19
CA GLN A 228 -17.94 31.33 64.57
C GLN A 228 -18.84 32.56 64.74
N SER A 229 -19.67 32.56 65.77
CA SER A 229 -20.48 33.74 66.10
C SER A 229 -19.62 34.79 66.80
N LEU A 230 -19.79 36.07 66.47
CA LEU A 230 -19.12 37.16 67.19
C LEU A 230 -19.47 37.21 68.69
N ALA A 231 -20.59 36.61 69.09
CA ALA A 231 -20.99 36.55 70.49
C ALA A 231 -20.20 35.51 71.33
N ASP A 232 -19.63 34.48 70.70
CA ASP A 232 -18.99 33.36 71.38
C ASP A 232 -17.60 32.97 70.83
N SER A 233 -16.83 32.26 71.65
CA SER A 233 -15.48 31.82 71.29
C SER A 233 -15.45 30.43 70.64
N VAL A 234 -16.60 29.94 70.14
CA VAL A 234 -16.75 28.54 69.73
C VAL A 234 -16.73 28.43 68.21
N LEU A 235 -15.60 27.96 67.69
CA LEU A 235 -15.48 27.56 66.28
C LEU A 235 -16.28 26.29 66.03
N ARG A 236 -17.17 26.33 65.04
CA ARG A 236 -17.99 25.21 64.61
C ARG A 236 -17.57 24.83 63.20
N SER A 237 -17.72 23.56 62.86
CA SER A 237 -17.38 23.02 61.55
C SER A 237 -18.57 22.26 61.00
N GLU A 238 -18.87 22.53 59.74
CA GLU A 238 -19.91 21.85 58.99
C GLU A 238 -19.32 21.36 57.68
N LYS A 239 -19.55 20.08 57.36
CA LYS A 239 -19.06 19.50 56.11
C LYS A 239 -19.80 20.17 54.95
N TRP A 240 -19.05 20.67 53.98
CA TRP A 240 -19.65 21.24 52.79
C TRP A 240 -20.12 20.11 51.87
N ALA A 241 -21.43 19.98 51.71
CA ALA A 241 -22.06 18.95 50.90
C ALA A 241 -23.27 19.56 50.19
N GLY A 242 -23.07 19.97 48.94
CA GLY A 242 -24.08 20.61 48.12
C GLY A 242 -23.79 20.44 46.63
N GLU A 243 -24.61 21.10 45.81
CA GLU A 243 -24.47 21.11 44.34
C GLU A 243 -23.30 21.97 43.89
N VAL A 244 -22.90 22.94 44.73
CA VAL A 244 -21.79 23.85 44.48
C VAL A 244 -20.55 23.39 45.25
N GLY A 245 -19.38 23.40 44.61
CA GLY A 245 -18.11 23.11 45.26
C GLY A 245 -17.79 24.09 46.40
N LEU A 246 -16.80 23.75 47.25
CA LEU A 246 -16.34 24.69 48.28
C LEU A 246 -15.77 25.94 47.57
N PRO A 247 -16.24 27.15 47.90
CA PRO A 247 -15.81 28.33 47.18
C PRO A 247 -14.37 28.70 47.50
N GLU A 248 -13.67 29.20 46.48
CA GLU A 248 -12.34 29.77 46.64
C GLU A 248 -12.43 31.26 47.00
N GLU A 249 -13.37 31.98 46.39
CA GLU A 249 -13.51 33.42 46.51
C GLU A 249 -14.99 33.79 46.63
N VAL A 250 -15.31 34.62 47.62
CA VAL A 250 -16.69 34.97 47.98
C VAL A 250 -16.83 36.44 48.30
N GLY A 251 -18.02 36.98 48.03
CA GLY A 251 -18.42 38.32 48.42
C GLY A 251 -19.90 38.33 48.81
N TYR A 252 -20.34 39.35 49.54
CA TYR A 252 -21.73 39.45 49.98
C TYR A 252 -22.47 40.58 49.27
N ASP A 253 -23.48 40.23 48.47
CA ASP A 253 -24.42 41.20 47.89
C ASP A 253 -25.36 41.71 48.99
N LEU A 254 -25.09 42.90 49.53
CA LEU A 254 -25.95 43.50 50.57
C LEU A 254 -27.36 43.83 50.09
N LYS A 255 -27.53 44.10 48.80
CA LYS A 255 -28.82 44.51 48.22
C LYS A 255 -29.73 43.30 47.99
N ARG A 256 -29.15 42.16 47.58
CA ARG A 256 -29.88 40.90 47.43
C ARG A 256 -29.90 40.05 48.71
N GLU A 257 -29.08 40.39 49.70
CA GLU A 257 -28.86 39.60 50.91
C GLU A 257 -28.39 38.17 50.59
N ARG A 258 -27.45 38.04 49.64
CA ARG A 258 -26.94 36.76 49.13
C ARG A 258 -25.43 36.74 49.01
N TRP A 259 -24.87 35.55 49.16
CA TRP A 259 -23.46 35.31 48.86
C TRP A 259 -23.27 35.14 47.37
N VAL A 260 -22.23 35.80 46.85
CA VAL A 260 -21.72 35.64 45.49
C VAL A 260 -20.44 34.82 45.57
N LEU A 261 -20.34 33.81 44.72
CA LEU A 261 -19.12 33.02 44.58
C LEU A 261 -18.47 33.35 43.24
N ALA A 262 -17.14 33.52 43.25
CA ALA A 262 -16.30 33.61 42.07
C ALA A 262 -15.55 32.28 41.88
N GLN A 263 -15.86 31.56 40.81
CA GLN A 263 -15.19 30.35 40.35
C GLN A 263 -15.14 30.41 38.80
N GLU A 264 -15.37 29.28 38.11
CA GLU A 264 -15.59 29.23 36.64
C GLU A 264 -16.69 30.19 36.14
N ARG A 265 -17.64 30.55 37.02
CA ARG A 265 -18.60 31.64 36.79
C ARG A 265 -19.04 32.28 38.10
N LEU A 266 -19.59 33.49 38.01
CA LEU A 266 -20.28 34.13 39.12
C LEU A 266 -21.61 33.41 39.39
N ARG A 267 -21.88 33.10 40.66
CA ARG A 267 -23.12 32.45 41.10
C ARG A 267 -23.63 33.07 42.39
N LEU A 268 -24.94 33.28 42.49
CA LEU A 268 -25.62 33.52 43.77
C LEU A 268 -25.84 32.19 44.48
N VAL A 269 -25.47 32.11 45.75
CA VAL A 269 -25.56 30.86 46.53
C VAL A 269 -26.26 31.07 47.86
N ASN A 270 -27.12 30.10 48.19
CA ASN A 270 -27.61 29.93 49.55
C ASN A 270 -26.60 29.10 50.33
N PHE A 271 -25.90 29.79 51.21
CA PHE A 271 -24.78 29.24 51.97
C PHE A 271 -25.21 28.17 53.01
N ILE A 272 -26.46 28.22 53.48
CA ILE A 272 -26.99 27.23 54.43
C ILE A 272 -27.27 25.90 53.75
N SER A 273 -27.78 25.92 52.52
CA SER A 273 -28.10 24.71 51.75
C SER A 273 -27.00 24.30 50.77
N ALA A 274 -25.92 25.07 50.66
CA ALA A 274 -24.85 24.89 49.67
C ALA A 274 -25.39 24.70 48.24
N SER A 275 -26.44 25.45 47.89
CA SER A 275 -27.16 25.36 46.62
C SER A 275 -27.17 26.69 45.89
N GLU A 276 -27.10 26.62 44.57
CA GLU A 276 -27.23 27.79 43.70
C GLU A 276 -28.64 28.38 43.78
N VAL A 277 -28.74 29.71 43.72
CA VAL A 277 -30.01 30.43 43.59
C VAL A 277 -30.16 30.78 42.12
N GLU A 278 -31.26 30.31 41.51
CA GLU A 278 -31.58 30.62 40.12
C GLU A 278 -31.85 32.13 39.97
N ASP A 279 -30.96 32.83 39.26
CA ASP A 279 -30.99 34.27 38.98
C ASP A 279 -30.19 34.56 37.70
N MET A 280 -30.48 35.67 37.02
CA MET A 280 -29.75 36.11 35.82
C MET A 280 -28.34 36.63 36.14
N PHE A 281 -28.04 36.88 37.42
CA PHE A 281 -26.76 37.39 37.86
C PHE A 281 -25.63 36.37 37.61
N GLY A 282 -24.62 36.79 36.84
CA GLY A 282 -23.46 35.97 36.51
C GLY A 282 -23.63 35.09 35.26
N GLU A 283 -24.79 35.14 34.59
CA GLU A 283 -24.95 34.50 33.27
C GLU A 283 -23.97 35.09 32.25
N ALA A 284 -23.86 36.40 32.17
CA ALA A 284 -22.97 37.05 31.21
C ALA A 284 -21.46 36.95 31.56
N TYR A 285 -21.10 36.37 32.69
CA TYR A 285 -19.71 36.31 33.15
C TYR A 285 -18.96 35.16 32.47
N GLY A 286 -17.97 35.48 31.63
CA GLY A 286 -16.95 34.54 31.15
C GLY A 286 -17.50 33.31 30.40
N ARG A 287 -18.68 33.42 29.78
CA ARG A 287 -19.39 32.29 29.18
C ARG A 287 -19.87 32.58 27.75
N GLU A 288 -20.21 31.49 27.05
CA GLU A 288 -20.72 31.47 25.67
C GLU A 288 -22.06 32.22 25.47
N ASP A 289 -22.71 32.63 26.56
CA ASP A 289 -23.94 33.41 26.61
C ASP A 289 -23.70 34.92 26.84
N SER A 290 -22.46 35.37 26.93
CA SER A 290 -22.11 36.80 26.95
C SER A 290 -22.41 37.50 25.60
N GLU A 291 -22.65 38.81 25.61
CA GLU A 291 -22.84 39.57 24.37
C GLU A 291 -21.57 39.62 23.52
N GLU A 292 -20.41 39.67 24.19
CA GLU A 292 -19.06 39.65 23.60
C GLU A 292 -18.84 38.34 22.84
N TYR A 293 -19.09 37.19 23.49
CA TYR A 293 -18.98 35.89 22.82
C TYR A 293 -19.95 35.79 21.64
N ARG A 294 -21.21 36.21 21.80
CA ARG A 294 -22.21 36.20 20.71
C ARG A 294 -21.78 37.05 19.51
N ARG A 295 -21.21 38.23 19.76
CA ARG A 295 -20.72 39.15 18.72
C ARG A 295 -19.64 38.50 17.85
N ILE A 296 -18.78 37.68 18.44
CA ILE A 296 -17.68 36.99 17.75
C ILE A 296 -18.16 35.68 17.11
N ILE A 297 -18.89 34.82 17.83
CA ILE A 297 -19.29 33.49 17.34
C ILE A 297 -20.34 33.55 16.22
N GLU A 298 -21.26 34.51 16.22
CA GLU A 298 -22.34 34.56 15.23
C GLU A 298 -21.85 34.71 13.78
N PRO A 299 -20.91 35.63 13.45
CA PRO A 299 -20.26 35.65 12.15
C PRO A 299 -19.55 34.34 11.80
N VAL A 300 -18.89 33.70 12.77
CA VAL A 300 -18.16 32.43 12.58
C VAL A 300 -19.14 31.32 12.22
N ILE A 301 -20.26 31.18 12.93
CA ILE A 301 -21.33 30.21 12.61
C ILE A 301 -21.88 30.44 11.20
N ARG A 302 -22.17 31.70 10.84
CA ARG A 302 -22.67 32.00 9.48
C ARG A 302 -21.66 31.63 8.40
N LEU A 303 -20.36 31.84 8.65
CA LEU A 303 -19.30 31.49 7.72
C LEU A 303 -19.15 29.97 7.61
N HIS A 304 -19.12 29.28 8.74
CA HIS A 304 -19.10 27.82 8.85
C HIS A 304 -20.23 27.17 8.05
N ASP A 305 -21.49 27.54 8.34
CA ASP A 305 -22.68 26.94 7.73
C ASP A 305 -22.76 27.21 6.24
N ARG A 306 -22.36 28.40 5.80
CA ARG A 306 -22.45 28.80 4.39
C ARG A 306 -21.38 28.16 3.52
N LEU A 307 -20.23 27.84 4.10
CA LEU A 307 -19.13 27.17 3.41
C LEU A 307 -19.18 25.64 3.58
N GLY A 308 -19.99 25.12 4.50
CA GLY A 308 -20.09 23.69 4.78
C GLY A 308 -18.77 23.11 5.28
N LEU A 309 -18.10 23.83 6.18
CA LEU A 309 -16.84 23.42 6.81
C LEU A 309 -17.10 22.29 7.80
N SER A 310 -16.07 21.51 8.14
CA SER A 310 -16.18 20.53 9.23
C SER A 310 -16.01 21.21 10.58
N PHE A 311 -14.98 22.05 10.70
CA PHE A 311 -14.74 22.85 11.90
C PHE A 311 -14.22 24.23 11.51
N LEU A 312 -14.61 25.24 12.28
CA LEU A 312 -14.11 26.61 12.17
C LEU A 312 -14.01 27.20 13.58
N TYR A 313 -12.79 27.45 14.02
CA TYR A 313 -12.49 27.80 15.39
C TYR A 313 -11.35 28.80 15.50
N THR A 314 -11.10 29.23 16.72
CA THR A 314 -9.97 30.06 17.11
C THR A 314 -9.29 29.44 18.31
N GLN A 315 -7.98 29.56 18.34
CA GLN A 315 -7.17 28.97 19.40
C GLN A 315 -5.97 29.84 19.73
N MET A 316 -5.56 29.75 20.99
CA MET A 316 -4.26 30.23 21.46
C MET A 316 -3.34 29.03 21.65
N VAL A 317 -2.05 29.23 21.40
CA VAL A 317 -1.04 28.21 21.67
C VAL A 317 0.00 28.77 22.61
N GLU A 318 0.07 28.19 23.80
CA GLU A 318 1.08 28.47 24.81
C GLU A 318 2.26 27.53 24.66
N ALA A 319 3.45 28.03 24.99
CA ALA A 319 4.65 27.21 24.91
C ALA A 319 4.59 26.08 25.97
N PRO A 320 5.02 24.85 25.63
CA PRO A 320 5.60 24.44 24.34
C PRO A 320 4.57 24.02 23.27
N ASP A 321 3.39 23.54 23.66
CA ASP A 321 2.43 22.88 22.77
C ASP A 321 0.97 22.89 23.30
N ARG A 322 0.64 23.68 24.32
CA ARG A 322 -0.70 23.71 24.91
C ARG A 322 -1.64 24.55 24.04
N ILE A 323 -2.76 23.96 23.60
CA ILE A 323 -3.82 24.61 22.84
C ILE A 323 -4.93 25.01 23.80
N ILE A 324 -5.45 26.23 23.66
CA ILE A 324 -6.67 26.71 24.34
C ILE A 324 -7.65 27.18 23.27
N TYR A 325 -8.83 26.55 23.19
CA TYR A 325 -9.90 26.94 22.27
C TYR A 325 -10.71 28.10 22.86
N VAL A 326 -11.02 29.10 22.04
CA VAL A 326 -11.74 30.30 22.49
C VAL A 326 -13.11 30.41 21.82
N ILE A 327 -13.15 30.23 20.51
CA ILE A 327 -14.37 30.27 19.70
C ILE A 327 -14.37 29.01 18.87
N ASP A 328 -15.45 28.23 18.90
CA ASP A 328 -15.63 27.07 18.02
C ASP A 328 -17.07 27.03 17.49
N ALA A 329 -17.21 26.99 16.17
CA ALA A 329 -18.51 26.91 15.53
C ALA A 329 -19.16 25.55 15.83
N PRO A 330 -20.39 25.51 16.39
CA PRO A 330 -21.08 24.26 16.62
C PRO A 330 -21.37 23.52 15.31
N GLU A 331 -20.63 22.43 15.07
CA GLU A 331 -21.10 21.34 14.22
C GLU A 331 -22.17 20.57 15.01
N SER A 332 -23.08 19.86 14.34
CA SER A 332 -24.25 19.19 14.96
C SER A 332 -23.90 18.27 16.15
N GLY A 333 -23.73 18.83 17.34
CA GLY A 333 -23.34 18.16 18.58
C GLY A 333 -21.83 18.01 18.85
N THR A 334 -20.95 18.61 18.04
CA THR A 334 -19.48 18.47 18.15
C THR A 334 -18.82 19.86 18.09
N TYR A 335 -18.40 20.38 19.25
CA TYR A 335 -17.57 21.59 19.37
C TYR A 335 -16.78 21.56 20.68
N SER A 336 -15.71 22.33 20.71
CA SER A 336 -14.88 22.61 21.88
C SER A 336 -15.48 23.77 22.68
N PRO A 337 -15.88 23.58 23.94
CA PRO A 337 -16.33 24.66 24.80
C PRO A 337 -15.25 25.73 24.97
N LEU A 338 -15.67 26.97 25.24
CA LEU A 338 -14.78 28.07 25.62
C LEU A 338 -13.75 27.64 26.70
N LEU A 339 -12.48 27.97 26.48
CA LEU A 339 -11.29 27.64 27.30
C LEU A 339 -10.94 26.15 27.41
N SER A 340 -11.56 25.29 26.60
CA SER A 340 -11.15 23.89 26.56
C SER A 340 -9.71 23.74 26.03
N GLU A 341 -8.99 22.77 26.60
CA GLU A 341 -7.58 22.55 26.34
C GLU A 341 -7.31 21.30 25.51
N ASP A 342 -6.27 21.36 24.68
CA ASP A 342 -5.72 20.21 23.96
C ASP A 342 -4.20 20.35 23.78
N VAL A 343 -3.57 19.35 23.18
CA VAL A 343 -2.13 19.32 22.93
C VAL A 343 -1.85 19.35 21.44
N LEU A 344 -1.02 20.30 21.02
CA LEU A 344 -0.58 20.41 19.64
C LEU A 344 0.25 19.17 19.25
N PRO A 345 -0.09 18.47 18.16
CA PRO A 345 0.68 17.34 17.70
C PRO A 345 2.14 17.72 17.44
N ALA A 346 3.09 16.88 17.87
CA ALA A 346 4.52 17.16 17.76
C ALA A 346 4.99 17.50 16.33
N THR A 347 4.31 16.99 15.32
CA THR A 347 4.55 17.27 13.89
C THR A 347 4.18 18.69 13.47
N GLU A 348 3.32 19.38 14.21
CA GLU A 348 2.83 20.74 13.89
C GLU A 348 3.51 21.83 14.72
N VAL A 349 4.20 21.49 15.81
CA VAL A 349 4.90 22.45 16.69
C VAL A 349 5.81 23.40 15.90
N GLU A 350 6.62 22.88 14.98
CA GLU A 350 7.53 23.70 14.17
C GLU A 350 6.77 24.65 13.24
N GLY A 351 5.67 24.19 12.65
CA GLY A 351 4.82 24.98 11.75
C GLY A 351 4.09 26.11 12.46
N VAL A 352 3.45 25.80 13.59
CA VAL A 352 2.79 26.79 14.44
C VAL A 352 3.79 27.78 15.03
N THR A 353 4.98 27.32 15.43
CA THR A 353 6.06 28.21 15.90
C THR A 353 6.46 29.22 14.83
N ARG A 354 6.59 28.78 13.56
CA ARG A 354 6.85 29.70 12.43
C ARG A 354 5.69 30.66 12.20
N LEU A 355 4.44 30.19 12.26
CA LEU A 355 3.26 31.05 12.14
C LEU A 355 3.29 32.15 13.20
N LYS A 356 3.53 31.80 14.47
CA LYS A 356 3.61 32.78 15.57
C LYS A 356 4.75 33.77 15.38
N ALA A 357 5.90 33.32 14.90
CA ALA A 357 7.09 34.16 14.73
C ALA A 357 7.04 35.07 13.49
N LEU A 358 6.39 34.63 12.40
CA LEU A 358 6.43 35.31 11.10
C LEU A 358 5.10 35.89 10.65
N GLY A 359 3.99 35.55 11.32
CA GLY A 359 2.65 35.96 10.90
C GLY A 359 2.23 35.33 9.56
N THR A 360 2.68 34.12 9.26
CA THR A 360 2.37 33.41 8.00
C THR A 360 1.31 32.34 8.19
N LEU A 361 0.50 32.09 7.17
CA LEU A 361 -0.40 30.92 7.12
C LEU A 361 0.38 29.62 7.32
N HIS A 362 -0.20 28.71 8.09
CA HIS A 362 0.32 27.35 8.26
C HIS A 362 -0.74 26.33 7.85
N PHE A 363 -0.33 25.30 7.11
CA PHE A 363 -1.18 24.21 6.68
C PHE A 363 -0.65 22.92 7.25
N THR A 364 -1.52 22.14 7.89
CA THR A 364 -1.14 20.86 8.46
C THR A 364 -1.12 19.76 7.40
N GLY A 365 -0.36 18.70 7.68
CA GLY A 365 -0.52 17.44 6.96
C GLY A 365 -1.87 16.78 7.24
N LEU A 366 -2.14 15.65 6.59
CA LEU A 366 -3.27 14.82 6.99
C LEU A 366 -2.93 14.15 8.34
N GLN A 367 -3.70 14.48 9.37
CA GLN A 367 -3.46 14.02 10.73
C GLN A 367 -4.66 13.30 11.31
N ARG A 368 -4.41 12.39 12.24
CA ARG A 368 -5.47 11.69 12.97
C ARG A 368 -5.55 12.24 14.39
N TRP A 369 -6.73 12.71 14.74
CA TRP A 369 -7.11 13.15 16.08
C TRP A 369 -8.01 12.11 16.72
N ASP A 370 -7.86 11.91 18.02
CA ASP A 370 -8.58 10.85 18.75
C ASP A 370 -10.10 11.08 18.75
N GLN A 371 -10.53 12.34 18.91
CA GLN A 371 -11.95 12.71 18.97
C GLN A 371 -12.55 13.06 17.59
N TRP A 372 -11.72 13.54 16.66
CA TRP A 372 -12.20 14.19 15.44
C TRP A 372 -11.92 13.41 14.15
N GLY A 373 -11.15 12.33 14.23
CA GLY A 373 -10.80 11.49 13.09
C GLY A 373 -9.68 12.11 12.24
N TRP A 374 -9.73 11.91 10.92
CA TRP A 374 -8.70 12.42 10.02
C TRP A 374 -8.98 13.87 9.64
N LEU A 375 -8.11 14.79 10.04
CA LEU A 375 -8.22 16.21 9.79
C LEU A 375 -7.06 16.73 8.94
N LYS A 376 -7.37 17.70 8.10
CA LYS A 376 -6.41 18.63 7.52
C LYS A 376 -6.85 20.03 7.87
N ALA A 377 -5.93 20.84 8.37
CA ALA A 377 -6.20 22.14 8.96
C ALA A 377 -5.42 23.25 8.25
N ALA A 378 -5.96 24.47 8.29
CA ALA A 378 -5.22 25.69 8.00
C ALA A 378 -5.37 26.68 9.15
N PHE A 379 -4.24 27.22 9.62
CA PHE A 379 -4.18 28.23 10.65
C PHE A 379 -3.78 29.58 10.05
N ALA A 380 -4.60 30.60 10.32
CA ALA A 380 -4.33 31.99 9.99
C ALA A 380 -4.05 32.79 11.28
N PRO A 381 -3.00 33.62 11.32
CA PRO A 381 -2.65 34.40 12.50
C PRO A 381 -3.66 35.53 12.75
N ILE A 382 -4.01 35.72 14.02
CA ILE A 382 -4.73 36.88 14.54
C ILE A 382 -3.69 37.80 15.17
N PHE A 383 -3.67 39.07 14.75
CA PHE A 383 -2.69 40.06 15.18
C PHE A 383 -3.29 41.02 16.21
N ASP A 384 -2.51 41.41 17.21
CA ASP A 384 -2.81 42.57 18.04
C ASP A 384 -2.46 43.90 17.33
N ASP A 385 -2.72 45.02 18.02
CA ASP A 385 -2.44 46.36 17.51
C ASP A 385 -0.92 46.62 17.32
N GLU A 386 -0.07 45.86 18.03
CA GLU A 386 1.39 45.87 17.92
C GLU A 386 1.92 44.97 16.77
N GLY A 387 1.02 44.26 16.06
CA GLY A 387 1.36 43.36 14.97
C GLY A 387 1.99 42.03 15.41
N GLN A 388 1.86 41.66 16.68
CA GLN A 388 2.25 40.35 17.19
C GLN A 388 1.11 39.34 17.01
N VAL A 389 1.47 38.07 16.82
CA VAL A 389 0.48 36.99 16.70
C VAL A 389 0.05 36.54 18.10
N VAL A 390 -1.19 36.81 18.45
CA VAL A 390 -1.75 36.53 19.79
C VAL A 390 -2.67 35.32 19.82
N ALA A 391 -3.29 35.00 18.68
CA ALA A 391 -4.12 33.83 18.49
C ALA A 391 -4.07 33.38 17.02
N MET A 392 -4.80 32.33 16.69
CA MET A 392 -4.98 31.90 15.30
C MET A 392 -6.39 31.36 15.05
N ALA A 393 -6.90 31.62 13.85
CA ALA A 393 -8.13 31.01 13.36
C ALA A 393 -7.80 29.71 12.60
N GLY A 394 -8.43 28.61 13.01
CA GLY A 394 -8.30 27.29 12.42
C GLY A 394 -9.54 26.93 11.62
N THR A 395 -9.33 26.39 10.41
CA THR A 395 -10.39 25.70 9.66
C THR A 395 -9.93 24.30 9.36
N ASP A 396 -10.79 23.33 9.63
CA ASP A 396 -10.47 21.92 9.41
C ASP A 396 -11.43 21.29 8.42
N PHE A 397 -10.88 20.37 7.64
CA PHE A 397 -11.64 19.48 6.79
C PHE A 397 -11.52 18.04 7.31
N ASN A 398 -12.67 17.39 7.55
CA ASN A 398 -12.69 15.97 7.88
C ASN A 398 -12.42 15.11 6.63
N ALA A 399 -11.18 14.68 6.50
CA ALA A 399 -10.69 13.89 5.38
C ALA A 399 -11.27 12.46 5.34
N SER A 400 -11.91 11.99 6.42
CA SER A 400 -12.57 10.69 6.45
C SER A 400 -13.68 10.60 5.39
N VAL A 401 -14.35 11.72 5.08
CA VAL A 401 -15.38 11.80 4.02
C VAL A 401 -14.79 11.62 2.61
N ILE A 402 -13.52 11.98 2.43
CA ILE A 402 -12.82 11.89 1.14
C ILE A 402 -12.10 10.57 0.99
N GLU A 403 -11.70 9.91 2.08
CA GLU A 403 -11.04 8.61 2.04
C GLU A 403 -11.92 7.58 1.31
N ASP A 404 -13.24 7.59 1.53
CA ASP A 404 -14.16 6.69 0.82
C ASP A 404 -14.21 6.94 -0.68
N ARG A 405 -14.29 8.21 -1.10
CA ARG A 405 -14.31 8.55 -2.54
C ARG A 405 -12.96 8.28 -3.20
N THR A 406 -11.87 8.56 -2.49
CA THR A 406 -10.51 8.30 -2.97
C THR A 406 -10.26 6.81 -3.08
N ARG A 407 -10.70 6.01 -2.10
CA ARG A 407 -10.63 4.55 -2.12
C ARG A 407 -11.46 3.96 -3.26
N GLN A 408 -12.66 4.49 -3.52
CA GLN A 408 -13.47 4.10 -4.67
C GLN A 408 -12.79 4.46 -6.00
N ALA A 409 -12.21 5.65 -6.12
CA ALA A 409 -11.46 6.05 -7.31
C ALA A 409 -10.23 5.16 -7.53
N LEU A 410 -9.47 4.86 -6.47
CA LEU A 410 -8.34 3.94 -6.53
C LEU A 410 -8.76 2.53 -6.92
N LEU A 411 -9.85 2.03 -6.32
CA LEU A 411 -10.40 0.73 -6.68
C LEU A 411 -10.85 0.71 -8.14
N ALA A 412 -11.47 1.78 -8.64
CA ALA A 412 -11.81 1.92 -10.05
C ALA A 412 -10.57 1.89 -10.95
N VAL A 413 -9.49 2.60 -10.60
CA VAL A 413 -8.21 2.54 -11.32
C VAL A 413 -7.63 1.13 -11.32
N PHE A 414 -7.61 0.45 -10.17
CA PHE A 414 -7.15 -0.95 -10.07
C PHE A 414 -8.00 -1.91 -10.90
N VAL A 415 -9.33 -1.74 -10.91
CA VAL A 415 -10.25 -2.56 -11.70
C VAL A 415 -10.04 -2.33 -13.20
N ILE A 416 -9.98 -1.06 -13.64
CA ILE A 416 -9.72 -0.71 -15.03
C ILE A 416 -8.34 -1.23 -15.47
N GLY A 417 -7.32 -1.01 -14.65
CA GLY A 417 -5.97 -1.54 -14.88
C GLY A 417 -5.93 -3.07 -14.95
N GLY A 418 -6.66 -3.74 -14.06
CA GLY A 418 -6.80 -5.19 -14.06
C GLY A 418 -7.50 -5.72 -15.32
N ILE A 419 -8.59 -5.08 -15.74
CA ILE A 419 -9.29 -5.40 -17.00
C ILE A 419 -8.36 -5.20 -18.20
N ALA A 420 -7.61 -4.09 -18.24
CA ALA A 420 -6.65 -3.81 -19.30
C ALA A 420 -5.54 -4.86 -19.34
N LEU A 421 -5.03 -5.29 -18.18
CA LEU A 421 -4.03 -6.36 -18.08
C LEU A 421 -4.57 -7.70 -18.60
N VAL A 422 -5.80 -8.07 -18.23
CA VAL A 422 -6.47 -9.28 -18.72
C VAL A 422 -6.69 -9.21 -20.23
N ALA A 423 -7.16 -8.06 -20.75
CA ALA A 423 -7.36 -7.84 -22.17
C ALA A 423 -6.04 -7.93 -22.95
N ALA A 424 -4.98 -7.29 -22.47
CA ALA A 424 -3.63 -7.38 -23.05
C ALA A 424 -3.09 -8.81 -23.04
N SER A 425 -3.32 -9.54 -21.95
CA SER A 425 -2.92 -10.96 -21.81
C SER A 425 -3.68 -11.86 -22.80
N ALA A 426 -4.99 -11.68 -22.91
CA ALA A 426 -5.83 -12.40 -23.87
C ALA A 426 -5.40 -12.08 -25.31
N TRP A 427 -5.13 -10.81 -25.62
CA TRP A 427 -4.66 -10.37 -26.92
C TRP A 427 -3.30 -11.00 -27.27
N SER A 428 -2.36 -11.00 -26.32
CA SER A 428 -1.06 -11.66 -26.47
C SER A 428 -1.20 -13.16 -26.80
N LEU A 429 -2.13 -13.86 -26.14
CA LEU A 429 -2.43 -15.26 -26.46
C LEU A 429 -2.99 -15.44 -27.87
N VAL A 430 -3.87 -14.54 -28.32
CA VAL A 430 -4.42 -14.57 -29.69
C VAL A 430 -3.30 -14.38 -30.72
N VAL A 431 -2.45 -13.36 -30.54
CA VAL A 431 -1.33 -13.07 -31.43
C VAL A 431 -0.32 -14.23 -31.46
N SER A 432 0.03 -14.78 -30.29
CA SER A 432 0.93 -15.93 -30.18
C SER A 432 0.39 -17.15 -30.93
N ARG A 433 -0.91 -17.43 -30.85
CA ARG A 433 -1.55 -18.53 -31.59
C ARG A 433 -1.59 -18.28 -33.10
N ARG A 434 -1.86 -17.04 -33.53
CA ARG A 434 -1.92 -16.67 -34.97
C ARG A 434 -0.56 -16.76 -35.65
N LEU A 435 0.54 -16.47 -34.96
CA LEU A 435 1.89 -16.54 -35.54
C LEU A 435 2.49 -17.95 -35.50
N ARG A 436 2.14 -18.76 -34.50
CA ARG A 436 2.80 -20.05 -34.29
C ARG A 436 2.60 -21.03 -35.44
N ARG A 437 1.37 -21.23 -35.89
CA ARG A 437 1.04 -22.24 -36.91
C ARG A 437 1.72 -21.94 -38.26
N PRO A 438 1.68 -20.71 -38.80
CA PRO A 438 2.40 -20.38 -40.02
C PRO A 438 3.92 -20.59 -39.93
N ILE A 439 4.54 -20.24 -38.80
CA ILE A 439 5.98 -20.42 -38.59
C ILE A 439 6.33 -21.92 -38.56
N GLU A 440 5.48 -22.75 -37.95
CA GLU A 440 5.68 -24.20 -37.86
C GLU A 440 5.50 -24.89 -39.24
N GLU A 441 4.54 -24.42 -40.04
CA GLU A 441 4.32 -24.85 -41.44
C GLU A 441 5.47 -24.43 -42.37
N LEU A 442 5.99 -23.20 -42.23
CA LEU A 442 7.19 -22.74 -42.95
C LEU A 442 8.42 -23.57 -42.57
N LYS A 443 8.59 -23.85 -41.28
CA LYS A 443 9.69 -24.70 -40.78
C LYS A 443 9.61 -26.12 -41.35
N SER A 444 8.44 -26.75 -41.33
CA SER A 444 8.27 -28.12 -41.83
C SER A 444 8.45 -28.19 -43.35
N GLY A 445 7.96 -27.20 -44.09
CA GLY A 445 8.18 -27.10 -45.53
C GLY A 445 9.65 -26.89 -45.91
N ALA A 446 10.38 -26.08 -45.16
CA ALA A 446 11.83 -25.93 -45.37
C ALA A 446 12.59 -27.27 -45.20
N LEU A 447 12.20 -28.08 -44.22
CA LEU A 447 12.77 -29.43 -44.02
C LEU A 447 12.37 -30.40 -45.15
N ALA A 448 11.15 -30.31 -45.68
CA ALA A 448 10.71 -31.12 -46.81
C ALA A 448 11.50 -30.81 -48.09
N VAL A 449 11.73 -29.52 -48.37
CA VAL A 449 12.58 -29.07 -49.49
C VAL A 449 14.01 -29.59 -49.34
N ALA A 450 14.57 -29.56 -48.12
CA ALA A 450 15.90 -30.12 -47.84
C ALA A 450 15.99 -31.64 -48.04
N ALA A 451 14.86 -32.36 -47.90
CA ALA A 451 14.75 -33.79 -48.17
C ALA A 451 14.44 -34.13 -49.65
N GLY A 452 14.37 -33.13 -50.54
CA GLY A 452 14.10 -33.30 -51.97
C GLY A 452 12.62 -33.26 -52.36
N ASP A 453 11.72 -32.86 -51.45
CA ASP A 453 10.29 -32.69 -51.70
C ASP A 453 9.94 -31.21 -51.92
N PHE A 454 9.79 -30.81 -53.19
CA PHE A 454 9.60 -29.42 -53.62
C PHE A 454 8.13 -28.99 -53.77
N ARG A 455 7.25 -29.46 -52.87
CA ARG A 455 5.84 -29.02 -52.86
C ARG A 455 5.70 -27.57 -52.40
N SER A 456 4.75 -26.84 -52.98
CA SER A 456 4.39 -25.49 -52.55
C SER A 456 3.61 -25.51 -51.24
N LEU A 457 3.93 -24.61 -50.32
CA LEU A 457 3.19 -24.41 -49.07
C LEU A 457 2.05 -23.41 -49.25
N ASN A 458 0.88 -23.73 -48.73
CA ASN A 458 -0.27 -22.81 -48.73
C ASN A 458 -0.51 -22.24 -47.32
N VAL A 459 0.43 -21.39 -46.88
CA VAL A 459 0.40 -20.79 -45.54
C VAL A 459 -0.47 -19.53 -45.58
N HIS A 460 -1.43 -19.44 -44.66
CA HIS A 460 -2.28 -18.26 -44.49
C HIS A 460 -1.96 -17.59 -43.15
N GLY A 461 -1.58 -16.32 -43.19
CA GLY A 461 -1.20 -15.54 -42.01
C GLY A 461 -1.31 -14.02 -42.23
N SER A 462 -0.54 -13.25 -41.46
CA SER A 462 -0.41 -11.80 -41.68
C SER A 462 0.19 -11.51 -43.06
N ARG A 463 0.13 -10.25 -43.50
CA ARG A 463 0.69 -9.83 -44.79
C ARG A 463 2.13 -10.29 -44.97
N GLU A 464 2.95 -10.10 -43.95
CA GLU A 464 4.38 -10.43 -43.91
C GLU A 464 4.59 -11.96 -43.97
N VAL A 465 3.74 -12.72 -43.30
CA VAL A 465 3.80 -14.19 -43.30
C VAL A 465 3.42 -14.74 -44.69
N ASN A 466 2.41 -14.16 -45.33
CA ASN A 466 2.02 -14.54 -46.70
C ASN A 466 3.12 -14.17 -47.71
N GLU A 467 3.73 -13.00 -47.55
CA GLU A 467 4.87 -12.58 -48.38
C GLU A 467 6.06 -13.52 -48.23
N LEU A 468 6.40 -13.90 -47.00
CA LEU A 468 7.45 -14.88 -46.73
C LEU A 468 7.13 -16.27 -47.32
N ALA A 469 5.87 -16.71 -47.24
CA ALA A 469 5.44 -17.96 -47.85
C ALA A 469 5.54 -17.93 -49.39
N MET A 470 5.20 -16.79 -50.02
CA MET A 470 5.39 -16.61 -51.47
C MET A 470 6.86 -16.69 -51.86
N VAL A 471 7.74 -15.97 -51.15
CA VAL A 471 9.20 -16.01 -51.39
C VAL A 471 9.75 -17.42 -51.19
N PHE A 472 9.32 -18.13 -50.15
CA PHE A 472 9.70 -19.52 -49.91
C PHE A 472 9.26 -20.44 -51.06
N ASN A 473 8.02 -20.32 -51.52
CA ASN A 473 7.49 -21.12 -52.63
C ASN A 473 8.24 -20.86 -53.93
N GLN A 474 8.59 -19.60 -54.20
CA GLN A 474 9.38 -19.23 -55.38
C GLN A 474 10.78 -19.85 -55.32
N ALA A 475 11.44 -19.82 -54.17
CA ALA A 475 12.74 -20.46 -53.97
C ALA A 475 12.65 -22.00 -54.14
N SER A 476 11.61 -22.64 -53.59
CA SER A 476 11.36 -24.08 -53.74
C SER A 476 11.17 -24.47 -55.22
N ALA A 477 10.40 -23.68 -55.97
CA ALA A 477 10.18 -23.90 -57.41
C ALA A 477 11.48 -23.76 -58.23
N VAL A 478 12.29 -22.73 -57.95
CA VAL A 478 13.60 -22.56 -58.59
C VAL A 478 14.51 -23.77 -58.30
N MET A 479 14.55 -24.24 -57.05
CA MET A 479 15.34 -25.41 -56.66
C MET A 479 14.87 -26.68 -57.39
N LYS A 480 13.56 -26.88 -57.51
CA LYS A 480 12.97 -27.99 -58.29
C LYS A 480 13.45 -27.97 -59.74
N THR A 481 13.36 -26.81 -60.40
CA THR A 481 13.80 -26.66 -61.79
C THR A 481 15.30 -26.87 -61.95
N LEU A 482 16.13 -26.41 -61.00
CA LEU A 482 17.57 -26.71 -60.99
C LEU A 482 17.85 -28.21 -60.91
N VAL A 483 17.17 -28.94 -60.01
CA VAL A 483 17.31 -30.39 -59.88
C VAL A 483 16.80 -31.13 -61.14
N GLU A 484 15.68 -30.70 -61.72
CA GLU A 484 15.11 -31.26 -62.96
C GLU A 484 16.00 -30.98 -64.18
N ASN A 485 16.58 -29.79 -64.28
CA ASN A 485 17.52 -29.45 -65.34
C ASN A 485 18.82 -30.26 -65.20
N LEU A 486 19.37 -30.39 -63.99
CA LEU A 486 20.57 -31.18 -63.75
C LEU A 486 20.34 -32.67 -64.08
N THR A 487 19.20 -33.23 -63.69
CA THR A 487 18.82 -34.61 -64.04
C THR A 487 18.58 -34.77 -65.55
N THR A 488 17.97 -33.78 -66.21
CA THR A 488 17.78 -33.78 -67.66
C THR A 488 19.10 -33.62 -68.42
N GLU A 489 20.02 -32.78 -67.94
CA GLU A 489 21.34 -32.57 -68.52
C GLU A 489 22.21 -33.82 -68.36
N VAL A 490 22.16 -34.48 -67.18
CA VAL A 490 22.73 -35.82 -66.99
C VAL A 490 22.10 -36.83 -67.96
N ASN A 491 20.77 -36.84 -68.12
CA ASN A 491 20.09 -37.71 -69.07
C ASN A 491 20.43 -37.39 -70.54
N GLN A 492 20.68 -36.13 -70.89
CA GLN A 492 21.12 -35.71 -72.22
C GLN A 492 22.60 -36.05 -72.48
N LEU A 493 23.45 -35.98 -71.45
CA LEU A 493 24.83 -36.48 -71.52
C LEU A 493 24.85 -38.01 -71.71
N LEU A 494 23.93 -38.73 -71.06
CA LEU A 494 23.70 -40.15 -71.33
C LEU A 494 23.21 -40.38 -72.78
N GLN A 495 22.28 -39.57 -73.29
CA GLN A 495 21.79 -39.68 -74.68
C GLN A 495 22.83 -39.29 -75.76
N ARG A 496 23.73 -38.33 -75.48
CA ARG A 496 24.83 -37.97 -76.40
C ARG A 496 25.83 -39.10 -76.56
N ARG A 497 25.91 -40.02 -75.60
CA ARG A 497 26.81 -41.16 -75.62
C ARG A 497 26.30 -42.36 -76.43
N ASP A 498 25.01 -42.37 -76.82
CA ASP A 498 24.33 -43.57 -77.36
C ASP A 498 24.17 -43.64 -78.89
N ARG A 499 24.63 -42.66 -79.68
CA ARG A 499 24.30 -42.61 -81.12
C ARG A 499 25.40 -42.93 -82.14
N ALA A 500 26.64 -43.20 -81.73
CA ALA A 500 27.74 -43.42 -82.69
C ALA A 500 28.49 -44.76 -82.59
N GLU A 501 28.40 -45.50 -81.48
CA GLU A 501 29.13 -46.79 -81.34
C GLU A 501 28.24 -48.02 -81.11
N VAL A 502 26.94 -47.83 -80.84
CA VAL A 502 26.11 -48.93 -80.34
C VAL A 502 25.65 -49.89 -81.45
N SER A 503 25.43 -49.48 -82.71
CA SER A 503 24.97 -50.43 -83.74
C SER A 503 26.00 -51.49 -84.18
N ARG A 504 27.28 -51.36 -83.79
CA ARG A 504 28.33 -52.37 -84.02
C ARG A 504 28.77 -53.10 -82.75
N VAL A 505 28.47 -52.56 -81.55
CA VAL A 505 28.78 -53.18 -80.24
C VAL A 505 27.55 -53.89 -79.62
N PHE A 506 26.32 -53.54 -80.02
CA PHE A 506 25.05 -54.06 -79.50
C PHE A 506 24.76 -55.54 -79.86
N LEU A 507 25.53 -56.14 -80.77
CA LEU A 507 25.47 -57.58 -81.07
C LEU A 507 26.58 -58.39 -80.37
N HIS A 508 27.39 -57.78 -79.48
CA HIS A 508 28.41 -58.48 -78.71
C HIS A 508 28.40 -58.20 -77.20
N SER A 509 27.48 -57.37 -76.68
CA SER A 509 27.39 -57.08 -75.23
C SER A 509 26.08 -57.52 -74.56
N MET A 510 25.22 -58.28 -75.25
CA MET A 510 24.10 -59.00 -74.64
C MET A 510 24.59 -60.31 -74.02
N SER A 511 25.37 -60.17 -72.95
CA SER A 511 25.58 -61.22 -71.96
C SER A 511 25.06 -60.65 -70.63
N PRO A 512 24.19 -61.36 -69.90
CA PRO A 512 23.90 -60.98 -68.52
C PRO A 512 25.23 -60.84 -67.79
N GLY A 513 25.41 -59.78 -67.00
CA GLY A 513 26.54 -59.70 -66.09
C GLY A 513 26.43 -60.81 -65.06
N TYR A 514 26.92 -62.01 -65.40
CA TYR A 514 27.22 -63.07 -64.45
C TYR A 514 28.37 -62.56 -63.59
N ILE A 515 28.08 -62.19 -62.34
CA ILE A 515 29.14 -61.95 -61.35
C ILE A 515 29.56 -63.33 -60.81
N LEU A 516 30.39 -64.04 -61.57
CA LEU A 516 31.21 -65.14 -61.09
C LEU A 516 32.67 -64.76 -61.39
N GLY A 517 33.31 -64.07 -60.46
CA GLY A 517 34.72 -63.70 -60.62
C GLY A 517 35.63 -64.94 -60.53
N ASP A 518 36.40 -65.18 -61.59
CA ASP A 518 37.65 -65.96 -61.71
C ASP A 518 37.93 -67.02 -60.62
N LEU A 519 37.33 -68.20 -60.77
CA LEU A 519 37.81 -69.44 -60.12
C LEU A 519 37.87 -70.55 -61.19
N PRO A 520 39.05 -71.04 -61.59
CA PRO A 520 39.17 -72.11 -62.59
C PRO A 520 38.67 -73.49 -62.10
N GLU A 521 38.34 -73.62 -60.82
CA GLU A 521 37.98 -74.88 -60.16
C GLU A 521 36.47 -75.14 -60.10
N VAL A 522 35.64 -74.18 -60.54
CA VAL A 522 34.18 -74.28 -60.59
C VAL A 522 33.71 -74.14 -62.05
N GLU A 523 33.04 -75.16 -62.55
CA GLU A 523 32.55 -75.26 -63.93
C GLU A 523 31.02 -75.33 -63.94
N VAL A 524 30.39 -74.45 -64.71
CA VAL A 524 28.92 -74.37 -64.86
C VAL A 524 28.57 -74.75 -66.30
N ASN A 525 27.65 -75.68 -66.48
CA ASN A 525 27.20 -76.06 -67.82
C ASN A 525 26.15 -75.05 -68.32
N THR A 526 26.58 -74.11 -69.17
CA THR A 526 25.77 -72.95 -69.56
C THR A 526 24.68 -73.24 -70.59
N GLU A 527 24.72 -74.37 -71.31
CA GLU A 527 23.72 -74.72 -72.33
C GLU A 527 22.34 -75.07 -71.74
N ARG A 528 22.28 -75.53 -70.48
CA ARG A 528 21.03 -75.94 -69.79
C ARG A 528 20.43 -74.86 -68.87
N VAL A 529 21.08 -73.71 -68.72
CA VAL A 529 20.77 -72.67 -67.70
C VAL A 529 19.68 -71.67 -68.15
N MET A 530 19.02 -71.89 -69.29
CA MET A 530 17.89 -71.08 -69.76
C MET A 530 16.66 -71.27 -68.84
N GLY A 531 16.66 -70.62 -67.67
CA GLY A 531 15.56 -70.64 -66.69
C GLY A 531 15.96 -70.82 -65.23
N TRP A 532 17.24 -70.95 -64.91
CA TRP A 532 17.74 -71.34 -63.58
C TRP A 532 18.85 -70.36 -63.15
N GLY A 533 18.79 -69.77 -61.96
CA GLY A 533 19.67 -68.65 -61.57
C GLY A 533 20.64 -68.99 -60.44
N ALA A 534 21.92 -68.61 -60.61
CA ALA A 534 22.95 -68.61 -59.56
C ALA A 534 23.52 -67.18 -59.40
N VAL A 535 23.70 -66.70 -58.16
CA VAL A 535 24.29 -65.37 -57.87
C VAL A 535 25.28 -65.46 -56.70
N ALA A 536 26.47 -64.86 -56.85
CA ALA A 536 27.46 -64.67 -55.78
C ALA A 536 27.65 -63.17 -55.46
N VAL A 537 27.68 -62.81 -54.17
CA VAL A 537 27.85 -61.42 -53.68
C VAL A 537 29.21 -61.21 -53.00
N LYS A 538 29.70 -59.98 -53.03
CA LYS A 538 31.08 -59.54 -52.77
C LYS A 538 31.35 -59.19 -51.29
N SER A 539 31.94 -60.11 -50.52
CA SER A 539 32.82 -59.82 -49.37
C SER A 539 33.45 -61.11 -48.80
N GLY A 540 34.65 -61.49 -49.25
CA GLY A 540 35.49 -62.53 -48.61
C GLY A 540 35.03 -64.00 -48.64
N GLU A 541 33.73 -64.26 -48.67
CA GLU A 541 33.10 -65.57 -48.73
C GLU A 541 32.01 -65.57 -49.80
N ARG A 542 31.80 -66.71 -50.48
CA ARG A 542 30.96 -66.77 -51.69
C ARG A 542 29.81 -67.77 -51.49
N LEU A 543 28.59 -67.32 -51.77
CA LEU A 543 27.38 -68.14 -51.75
C LEU A 543 26.90 -68.47 -53.16
N ILE A 544 26.37 -69.68 -53.34
CA ILE A 544 25.70 -70.17 -54.55
C ILE A 544 24.40 -70.83 -54.09
N TRP A 545 23.29 -70.60 -54.77
CA TRP A 545 22.04 -71.33 -54.54
C TRP A 545 21.38 -71.72 -55.85
N TRP A 546 20.44 -72.66 -55.79
CA TRP A 546 19.76 -73.25 -56.96
C TRP A 546 18.23 -73.28 -56.80
N GLU A 547 17.49 -72.99 -57.89
CA GLU A 547 16.02 -72.89 -57.90
C GLU A 547 15.32 -73.55 -59.10
N ASP A 548 14.11 -74.09 -58.92
CA ASP A 548 13.25 -74.63 -60.01
C ASP A 548 12.71 -73.55 -60.99
N PRO A 549 12.45 -73.89 -62.27
CA PRO A 549 11.98 -72.96 -63.29
C PRO A 549 10.49 -72.67 -63.15
N ALA A 550 10.10 -71.40 -63.32
CA ALA A 550 8.69 -71.00 -63.39
C ALA A 550 8.11 -71.21 -64.81
N PRO A 551 6.82 -71.56 -64.96
CA PRO A 551 6.21 -71.81 -66.27
C PRO A 551 6.15 -70.56 -67.17
N ALA A 552 6.33 -70.79 -68.47
CA ALA A 552 6.83 -69.85 -69.48
C ALA A 552 5.88 -68.72 -69.95
N ASP A 553 4.79 -68.40 -69.25
CA ASP A 553 3.80 -67.44 -69.74
C ASP A 553 3.58 -66.26 -68.76
N SER A 554 4.60 -65.42 -68.60
CA SER A 554 4.42 -64.00 -68.24
C SER A 554 5.71 -63.19 -68.40
N THR A 555 5.66 -62.13 -69.21
CA THR A 555 6.63 -61.00 -69.19
C THR A 555 6.64 -60.24 -67.84
N LEU A 556 5.83 -60.67 -66.87
CA LEU A 556 5.87 -60.26 -65.47
C LEU A 556 7.01 -60.94 -64.68
N GLY A 557 7.55 -62.07 -65.17
CA GLY A 557 8.66 -62.79 -64.53
C GLY A 557 9.96 -61.98 -64.47
N LEU A 558 10.36 -61.37 -65.59
CA LEU A 558 11.60 -60.57 -65.67
C LEU A 558 11.59 -59.31 -64.77
N LYS A 559 10.42 -58.67 -64.59
CA LYS A 559 10.29 -57.51 -63.68
C LYS A 559 10.27 -57.91 -62.20
N ARG A 560 9.75 -59.08 -61.84
CA ARG A 560 9.89 -59.64 -60.49
C ARG A 560 11.33 -60.04 -60.19
N PHE A 561 12.09 -60.50 -61.18
CA PHE A 561 13.47 -60.94 -61.00
C PHE A 561 14.44 -59.81 -60.57
N CYS A 562 14.36 -58.62 -61.17
CA CYS A 562 15.21 -57.49 -60.73
C CYS A 562 14.82 -56.94 -59.35
N ALA A 563 13.53 -57.00 -58.99
CA ALA A 563 13.06 -56.63 -57.66
C ALA A 563 13.45 -57.69 -56.59
N LEU A 564 13.48 -58.97 -56.96
CA LEU A 564 14.00 -60.05 -56.11
C LEU A 564 15.51 -59.91 -55.90
N GLY A 565 16.32 -59.61 -56.93
CA GLY A 565 17.77 -59.44 -56.76
C GLY A 565 18.16 -58.42 -55.68
N GLY A 566 17.40 -57.32 -55.57
CA GLY A 566 17.57 -56.31 -54.52
C GLY A 566 17.05 -56.74 -53.14
N GLN A 567 15.94 -57.48 -53.07
CA GLN A 567 15.38 -57.99 -51.80
C GLN A 567 16.13 -59.22 -51.26
N VAL A 568 16.64 -60.08 -52.16
CA VAL A 568 17.42 -61.28 -51.89
C VAL A 568 18.79 -60.89 -51.35
N GLY A 569 19.46 -59.86 -51.90
CA GLY A 569 20.72 -59.35 -51.34
C GLY A 569 20.60 -58.83 -49.89
N ALA A 570 19.48 -58.19 -49.55
CA ALA A 570 19.22 -57.69 -48.20
C ALA A 570 18.76 -58.78 -47.21
N ARG A 571 18.00 -59.80 -47.65
CA ARG A 571 17.61 -60.94 -46.81
C ARG A 571 18.71 -62.00 -46.66
N PHE A 572 19.58 -62.19 -47.65
CA PHE A 572 20.65 -63.22 -47.56
C PHE A 572 21.76 -62.85 -46.58
N GLN A 573 22.04 -61.56 -46.38
CA GLN A 573 22.92 -61.16 -45.28
C GLN A 573 22.37 -61.57 -43.90
N ALA A 574 21.04 -61.71 -43.75
CA ALA A 574 20.42 -62.18 -42.52
C ALA A 574 20.42 -63.72 -42.38
N LEU A 575 20.29 -64.45 -43.50
CA LEU A 575 20.38 -65.92 -43.60
C LEU A 575 21.80 -66.49 -43.39
N LEU A 576 22.82 -65.64 -43.37
CA LEU A 576 24.21 -66.02 -43.11
C LEU A 576 24.49 -66.35 -41.63
N ASN A 577 23.53 -66.11 -40.73
CA ASN A 577 23.62 -66.62 -39.37
C ASN A 577 23.28 -68.11 -39.35
N GLU A 578 24.07 -68.90 -38.64
CA GLU A 578 23.98 -70.38 -38.54
C GLU A 578 22.61 -70.93 -38.05
N SER A 579 21.62 -70.08 -37.78
CA SER A 579 20.35 -70.42 -37.12
C SER A 579 19.10 -70.34 -38.00
N ASP A 580 19.21 -70.11 -39.33
CA ASP A 580 18.04 -70.20 -40.22
C ASP A 580 17.95 -71.57 -40.94
N LEU A 581 17.10 -72.44 -40.38
CA LEU A 581 16.81 -73.79 -40.86
C LEU A 581 16.26 -73.81 -42.31
N PRO A 582 16.59 -74.82 -43.14
CA PRO A 582 16.15 -74.94 -44.55
C PRO A 582 14.63 -74.85 -44.80
N THR A 583 13.82 -75.09 -43.77
CA THR A 583 12.35 -75.00 -43.80
C THR A 583 11.81 -73.59 -44.02
N ARG A 584 12.60 -72.53 -43.79
CA ARG A 584 12.17 -71.13 -44.02
C ARG A 584 12.51 -70.60 -45.41
N TRP A 585 13.20 -71.36 -46.24
CA TRP A 585 13.58 -70.92 -47.57
C TRP A 585 12.36 -70.86 -48.51
N PRO A 586 12.34 -69.94 -49.50
CA PRO A 586 11.35 -69.93 -50.57
C PRO A 586 11.16 -71.32 -51.20
N GLU A 587 9.94 -71.64 -51.66
CA GLU A 587 9.62 -72.99 -52.18
C GLU A 587 10.51 -73.43 -53.35
N ASN A 588 10.91 -72.48 -54.19
CA ASN A 588 11.77 -72.70 -55.34
C ASN A 588 13.24 -72.97 -54.97
N VAL A 589 13.74 -72.59 -53.79
CA VAL A 589 15.14 -72.84 -53.39
C VAL A 589 15.28 -74.24 -52.79
N ARG A 590 16.10 -75.08 -53.41
CA ARG A 590 16.29 -76.49 -53.00
C ARG A 590 17.60 -76.77 -52.25
N CYS A 591 18.68 -76.10 -52.65
CA CYS A 591 20.01 -76.28 -52.07
C CYS A 591 20.79 -74.96 -52.05
N VAL A 592 21.56 -74.75 -50.98
CA VAL A 592 22.46 -73.59 -50.81
C VAL A 592 23.86 -74.09 -50.48
N LEU A 593 24.84 -73.53 -51.18
CA LEU A 593 26.26 -73.87 -51.09
C LEU A 593 27.05 -72.62 -50.67
N ARG A 594 27.91 -72.77 -49.66
CA ARG A 594 28.90 -71.76 -49.27
C ARG A 594 30.29 -72.29 -49.56
N LEU A 595 31.01 -71.57 -50.41
CA LEU A 595 32.41 -71.85 -50.73
C LEU A 595 33.31 -70.97 -49.88
N ASP A 596 34.23 -71.61 -49.16
CA ASP A 596 35.39 -70.97 -48.56
C ASP A 596 36.59 -71.19 -49.49
N PRO A 597 36.94 -70.20 -50.33
CA PRO A 597 38.04 -70.34 -51.29
C PRO A 597 39.41 -70.43 -50.62
N VAL A 598 39.55 -70.00 -49.37
CA VAL A 598 40.82 -70.02 -48.62
C VAL A 598 41.05 -71.40 -48.00
N LYS A 599 40.01 -72.02 -47.41
CA LYS A 599 40.11 -73.35 -46.77
C LYS A 599 39.87 -74.53 -47.72
N LYS A 600 39.45 -74.28 -48.97
CA LYS A 600 39.05 -75.31 -49.95
C LYS A 600 37.95 -76.25 -49.41
N THR A 601 36.98 -75.69 -48.70
CA THR A 601 35.81 -76.44 -48.20
C THR A 601 34.51 -75.89 -48.79
N VAL A 602 33.58 -76.79 -49.10
CA VAL A 602 32.21 -76.46 -49.50
C VAL A 602 31.26 -76.95 -48.41
N CYS A 603 30.63 -76.00 -47.75
CA CYS A 603 29.53 -76.27 -46.83
C CYS A 603 28.22 -76.21 -47.62
N TYR A 604 27.32 -77.16 -47.38
CA TYR A 604 26.04 -77.18 -48.06
C TYR A 604 24.90 -77.48 -47.09
N TRP A 605 23.73 -76.96 -47.45
CA TRP A 605 22.47 -77.15 -46.76
C TRP A 605 21.41 -77.53 -47.80
N THR A 606 20.60 -78.54 -47.50
CA THR A 606 19.52 -79.00 -48.37
C THR A 606 18.17 -78.85 -47.72
N LYS A 607 17.15 -78.61 -48.54
CA LYS A 607 15.76 -78.54 -48.08
C LYS A 607 15.16 -79.94 -47.93
N SER A 608 15.62 -80.93 -48.69
CA SER A 608 15.26 -82.33 -48.56
C SER A 608 16.45 -83.26 -48.87
N PRO A 609 16.51 -84.49 -48.31
CA PRO A 609 17.67 -85.38 -48.46
C PRO A 609 18.03 -85.77 -49.92
N GLY A 610 17.08 -85.68 -50.85
CA GLY A 610 17.30 -85.96 -52.27
C GLY A 610 17.96 -84.82 -53.06
N ASP A 611 18.08 -83.62 -52.46
CA ASP A 611 18.69 -82.45 -53.11
C ASP A 611 20.20 -82.32 -52.79
N SER A 612 20.80 -83.36 -52.18
CA SER A 612 22.20 -83.37 -51.75
C SER A 612 23.19 -83.49 -52.91
N PRO A 613 24.30 -82.74 -52.88
CA PRO A 613 25.38 -82.87 -53.86
C PRO A 613 25.94 -84.30 -53.91
N VAL A 614 26.21 -84.79 -55.11
CA VAL A 614 26.80 -86.12 -55.32
C VAL A 614 28.31 -86.03 -55.42
N ARG A 615 29.03 -86.85 -54.64
CA ARG A 615 30.49 -86.96 -54.69
C ARG A 615 30.89 -88.17 -55.54
N THR A 616 31.70 -87.95 -56.57
CA THR A 616 32.20 -89.05 -57.41
C THR A 616 33.62 -89.47 -57.01
N ALA A 617 33.93 -90.77 -57.08
CA ALA A 617 35.18 -91.33 -56.54
C ALA A 617 36.40 -91.21 -57.50
N LYS A 618 36.17 -90.92 -58.79
CA LYS A 618 37.26 -90.88 -59.81
C LYS A 618 37.93 -89.52 -59.97
N SER A 619 37.49 -88.52 -59.24
CA SER A 619 38.06 -87.18 -59.21
C SER A 619 37.44 -86.48 -58.02
N GLU A 620 38.16 -85.63 -57.27
CA GLU A 620 37.61 -84.85 -56.14
C GLU A 620 36.59 -83.79 -56.60
N GLN A 621 35.49 -84.25 -57.20
CA GLN A 621 34.48 -83.47 -57.86
C GLN A 621 33.16 -83.62 -57.13
N VAL A 622 32.56 -82.49 -56.83
CA VAL A 622 31.21 -82.35 -56.30
C VAL A 622 30.32 -81.93 -57.46
N LEU A 623 29.26 -82.70 -57.70
CA LEU A 623 28.30 -82.46 -58.76
C LEU A 623 26.93 -82.13 -58.16
N VAL A 624 26.25 -81.14 -58.72
CA VAL A 624 24.93 -80.69 -58.26
C VAL A 624 23.99 -80.57 -59.47
N GLY A 625 22.85 -81.27 -59.44
CA GLY A 625 21.86 -81.33 -60.52
C GLY A 625 20.81 -82.45 -60.31
N PHE A 626 19.74 -82.44 -61.11
CA PHE A 626 18.55 -83.30 -60.91
C PHE A 626 18.45 -84.53 -61.85
N GLU A 627 19.26 -84.62 -62.91
CA GLU A 627 19.21 -85.72 -63.88
C GLU A 627 20.58 -86.41 -64.06
N GLU A 628 20.68 -87.70 -63.74
CA GLU A 628 21.85 -88.49 -64.17
C GLU A 628 21.73 -88.87 -65.65
N PRO A 629 22.82 -88.78 -66.44
CA PRO A 629 24.22 -88.58 -66.01
C PRO A 629 24.74 -87.14 -66.19
N ALA A 630 23.89 -86.12 -66.25
CA ALA A 630 24.25 -84.76 -66.64
C ALA A 630 23.90 -83.69 -65.57
N PHE A 631 24.90 -83.31 -64.77
CA PHE A 631 24.78 -82.31 -63.71
C PHE A 631 25.04 -80.88 -64.22
N ASP A 632 24.42 -79.88 -63.59
CA ASP A 632 24.46 -78.48 -64.05
C ASP A 632 25.61 -77.66 -63.43
N LEU A 633 26.10 -78.07 -62.26
CA LEU A 633 27.24 -77.46 -61.57
C LEU A 633 28.27 -78.51 -61.18
N LYS A 634 29.55 -78.20 -61.43
CA LYS A 634 30.70 -79.04 -61.10
C LYS A 634 31.77 -78.25 -60.36
N ILE A 635 32.13 -78.70 -59.15
CA ILE A 635 33.15 -78.06 -58.30
C ILE A 635 34.28 -79.05 -58.05
N THR A 636 35.53 -78.64 -58.25
CA THR A 636 36.71 -79.52 -58.23
C THR A 636 37.74 -79.10 -57.17
N GLY A 637 38.32 -80.04 -56.43
CA GLY A 637 39.41 -79.77 -55.47
C GLY A 637 38.96 -79.15 -54.14
N TYR A 638 37.68 -79.33 -53.77
CA TYR A 638 37.13 -78.89 -52.48
C TYR A 638 36.61 -80.08 -51.67
N GLN A 639 36.76 -80.03 -50.35
CA GLN A 639 36.14 -81.01 -49.45
C GLN A 639 34.68 -80.63 -49.16
N LEU A 640 33.77 -81.58 -49.41
CA LEU A 640 32.34 -81.43 -49.14
C LEU A 640 32.04 -81.71 -47.67
N ARG A 641 31.36 -80.77 -47.00
CA ARG A 641 30.87 -80.94 -45.64
C ARG A 641 29.40 -80.59 -45.57
N GLU A 642 28.59 -81.56 -45.18
CA GLU A 642 27.18 -81.31 -44.86
C GLU A 642 27.11 -80.54 -43.55
N VAL A 643 26.34 -79.46 -43.53
CA VAL A 643 26.05 -78.72 -42.31
C VAL A 643 24.63 -79.09 -41.89
N THR A 644 24.53 -80.05 -40.98
CA THR A 644 23.25 -80.42 -40.37
C THR A 644 22.73 -79.25 -39.57
N ALA A 645 21.47 -78.92 -39.84
CA ALA A 645 20.73 -77.83 -39.21
C ALA A 645 20.52 -78.04 -37.70
#